data_AF-A0A5N6Q6Z3-F1
#
_entry.id   AF-A0A5N6Q6Z3-F1
#
_cell.length_a   1.000
_cell.length_b   1.000
_cell.length_c   1.000
_cell.angle_alpha   90.00
_cell.angle_beta   90.00
_cell.angle_gamma   90.00
#
_symmetry.space_group_name_H-M   'P 1'
#
loop_
_entity.id
_entity.type
_entity.pdbx_description
1 polymer ?
#
loop_
_entity_poly.entity_id
_entity_poly.type
_entity_poly.pdbx_seq_one_letter_code
_entity_poly.pdbx_strand_id
1 'polypeptide(L)'
;MSKPGARSRSSSPGNISLPHKNLFIVPPQRSPLSTQELDNDIIDLDQASPLSADTYEQLYRNAFDKRSLDGSNMNDLDHAKRDKTMKRSVIKINTMEVPSCSAPKTGTPKKLNQSLSASSPRSSLSSPKSPQIPKPKLRSKSFHDNNLPLGSPRILEKNGSNGKEDPAYLGPYLLKQTQELISSGENPKKTLELGIRAMKAFEGGRFQKPNLEYVMCLHIVAALYCSLGQYGEAIPLLERSIEIPSMGEGHKNSLAKFAGCMQLGDTHAMLGYIENSILCYSAGLGIQRQVLGVTDPRFGETCRYVAEAHVQALEFDEAKKLCQMALDIHKANGSTASVEEAADRRLMGLVCDAKGEYEAALEHYVLASITMSAAGQDSDVAAIDVCIGDAYLSLARYDEAVFAYQKALNVFNATKGDNHPSVASVFVRLAELYNKMGKFRESKSYCGNALRIYEKPMPGSPNDEIGNGFIEVAAIYESMNEAGAAINLLKKALRVFGKAQGQLGTIAGVEAQMGVLYYMMRSYSDSYDYFKVAVSKLRVVAEKKSALFGNVLNQMGLACVQIDLLDEAAECFEEAKGVLEVEYGPHHPDTLGVYSNLAGTYDAMGRWEDAIEILEYVVGMREEKLGTASSDVDDEKRRLAQLLQDAGRDRSKKDLSLEFLLDG
;
A
#
# COMPACT_ATOMS: atom_id res chain seq x y z
N MET A 1 27.02 -65.43 -55.17
CA MET A 1 27.97 -64.63 -55.97
C MET A 1 27.93 -63.19 -55.45
N SER A 2 29.07 -62.50 -55.46
CA SER A 2 29.29 -61.03 -55.40
C SER A 2 28.50 -60.11 -54.43
N LYS A 3 29.25 -59.49 -53.50
CA LYS A 3 28.99 -58.18 -52.83
C LYS A 3 29.36 -57.01 -53.79
N PRO A 4 29.16 -55.68 -53.49
CA PRO A 4 29.13 -55.01 -52.16
C PRO A 4 28.24 -53.76 -51.95
N GLY A 5 28.26 -53.22 -50.71
CA GLY A 5 27.92 -51.82 -50.37
C GLY A 5 26.45 -51.55 -50.00
N ALA A 6 26.09 -50.76 -48.98
CA ALA A 6 26.89 -49.98 -48.02
C ALA A 6 26.24 -49.98 -46.61
N ARG A 7 26.98 -49.51 -45.59
CA ARG A 7 26.55 -49.45 -44.19
C ARG A 7 25.76 -48.16 -43.89
N SER A 8 24.72 -48.25 -43.08
CA SER A 8 24.52 -47.35 -41.95
C SER A 8 23.81 -48.09 -40.81
N ARG A 9 24.01 -47.64 -39.57
CA ARG A 9 23.59 -48.36 -38.35
C ARG A 9 22.32 -47.75 -37.76
N SER A 10 21.55 -48.64 -37.15
CA SER A 10 20.63 -48.41 -36.03
C SER A 10 20.82 -47.13 -35.21
N SER A 11 19.71 -46.45 -34.94
CA SER A 11 19.25 -46.25 -33.55
C SER A 11 17.78 -45.84 -33.51
N SER A 12 17.06 -46.36 -32.51
CA SER A 12 15.72 -45.94 -32.11
C SER A 12 15.65 -44.44 -31.81
N PRO A 13 14.49 -43.77 -32.01
CA PRO A 13 14.30 -42.41 -31.53
C PRO A 13 14.29 -42.41 -30.00
N GLY A 14 15.42 -42.06 -29.40
CA GLY A 14 15.52 -41.83 -27.97
C GLY A 14 14.82 -40.52 -27.60
N ASN A 15 14.00 -40.54 -26.55
CA ASN A 15 13.44 -39.34 -25.94
C ASN A 15 14.59 -38.45 -25.42
N ILE A 16 14.93 -37.42 -26.19
CA ILE A 16 15.84 -36.36 -25.73
C ILE A 16 14.97 -35.26 -25.11
N SER A 17 14.71 -35.41 -23.82
CA SER A 17 14.24 -34.31 -22.97
C SER A 17 15.34 -33.26 -22.86
N LEU A 18 15.20 -32.15 -23.57
CA LEU A 18 16.05 -30.96 -23.44
C LEU A 18 15.33 -29.92 -22.57
N PRO A 19 15.98 -29.38 -21.52
CA PRO A 19 15.30 -28.54 -20.55
C PRO A 19 15.03 -27.14 -21.11
N HIS A 20 13.75 -26.80 -21.28
CA HIS A 20 13.29 -25.47 -21.72
C HIS A 20 13.54 -24.32 -20.71
N LYS A 21 14.16 -24.59 -19.55
CA LYS A 21 14.36 -23.62 -18.45
C LYS A 21 15.46 -22.56 -18.68
N ASN A 22 16.31 -22.70 -19.70
CA ASN A 22 17.55 -21.90 -19.83
C ASN A 22 17.55 -20.83 -20.95
N LEU A 23 16.39 -20.51 -21.53
CA LEU A 23 16.28 -19.47 -22.58
C LEU A 23 15.80 -18.10 -22.08
N PHE A 24 15.34 -18.04 -20.83
CA PHE A 24 14.96 -16.82 -20.12
C PHE A 24 15.46 -16.97 -18.68
N ILE A 25 16.69 -16.51 -18.40
CA ILE A 25 17.22 -16.43 -17.03
C ILE A 25 16.78 -15.10 -16.42
N VAL A 26 15.47 -14.94 -16.36
CA VAL A 26 14.72 -14.13 -15.39
C VAL A 26 13.44 -14.96 -15.19
N PRO A 27 13.07 -15.37 -13.96
CA PRO A 27 11.72 -15.88 -13.74
C PRO A 27 10.71 -14.80 -14.17
N PRO A 28 9.42 -15.13 -14.43
CA PRO A 28 8.41 -14.07 -14.54
C PRO A 28 8.57 -13.15 -13.32
N GLN A 29 8.75 -11.85 -13.56
CA GLN A 29 8.76 -10.88 -12.46
C GLN A 29 7.32 -10.79 -11.95
N ARG A 30 7.19 -11.59 -10.89
CA ARG A 30 6.34 -11.62 -9.70
C ARG A 30 5.33 -10.50 -9.51
N SER A 31 4.25 -10.86 -8.84
CA SER A 31 3.05 -10.04 -8.79
C SER A 31 3.20 -8.81 -7.90
N PRO A 32 2.38 -7.76 -8.11
CA PRO A 32 2.42 -6.55 -7.29
C PRO A 32 2.17 -6.79 -5.79
N LEU A 33 1.69 -7.98 -5.38
CA LEU A 33 1.66 -8.45 -3.98
C LEU A 33 2.52 -9.71 -3.68
N SER A 34 3.36 -10.19 -4.62
CA SER A 34 4.20 -11.38 -4.44
C SER A 34 5.69 -11.05 -4.51
N THR A 35 6.38 -11.18 -3.38
CA THR A 35 7.80 -10.79 -3.21
C THR A 35 8.70 -11.95 -2.83
N GLN A 36 8.63 -13.07 -3.54
CA GLN A 36 9.82 -13.93 -3.62
C GLN A 36 10.96 -13.13 -4.31
N GLU A 37 12.24 -13.35 -4.01
CA GLU A 37 13.36 -12.92 -4.88
C GLU A 37 14.24 -14.10 -5.32
N LEU A 38 15.30 -13.87 -6.12
CA LEU A 38 16.21 -14.95 -6.49
C LEU A 38 17.08 -15.34 -5.28
N ASP A 39 17.51 -16.61 -5.23
CA ASP A 39 18.39 -17.12 -4.16
C ASP A 39 19.66 -16.26 -3.99
N ASN A 40 19.69 -15.40 -2.96
CA ASN A 40 20.63 -15.42 -1.82
C ASN A 40 20.47 -14.16 -0.95
N ASP A 41 20.78 -14.29 0.35
CA ASP A 41 20.78 -13.23 1.38
C ASP A 41 19.40 -12.63 1.77
N ILE A 42 18.68 -13.44 2.56
CA ILE A 42 17.67 -13.08 3.60
C ILE A 42 17.28 -11.59 3.67
N ILE A 43 16.21 -11.22 2.98
CA ILE A 43 15.35 -10.08 3.30
C ILE A 43 13.90 -10.60 3.27
N ASP A 44 13.20 -10.44 4.40
CA ASP A 44 11.95 -11.16 4.69
C ASP A 44 10.70 -10.57 4.01
N LEU A 45 9.77 -11.45 3.65
CA LEU A 45 8.44 -11.11 3.11
C LEU A 45 7.56 -10.43 4.17
N ASP A 46 7.70 -9.12 4.25
CA ASP A 46 6.97 -8.24 5.18
C ASP A 46 6.46 -6.95 4.50
N GLN A 47 7.02 -6.67 3.33
CA GLN A 47 6.99 -5.35 2.69
C GLN A 47 5.72 -5.10 1.89
N ALA A 48 4.76 -6.01 2.01
CA ALA A 48 3.37 -5.78 1.71
C ALA A 48 2.53 -6.24 2.90
N SER A 49 2.42 -5.37 3.91
CA SER A 49 1.06 -4.94 4.23
C SER A 49 0.39 -4.70 2.88
N PRO A 50 -0.78 -5.30 2.59
CA PRO A 50 -1.66 -4.61 1.65
C PRO A 50 -1.66 -3.14 2.09
N LEU A 51 -1.78 -2.21 1.14
CA LEU A 51 -2.67 -1.12 1.47
C LEU A 51 -3.96 -1.86 1.84
N SER A 52 -4.22 -2.04 3.14
CA SER A 52 -5.52 -2.54 3.52
C SER A 52 -6.49 -1.58 2.86
N ALA A 53 -7.66 -2.07 2.45
CA ALA A 53 -8.71 -1.13 2.10
C ALA A 53 -8.79 -0.10 3.24
N ASP A 54 -8.74 -0.57 4.50
CA ASP A 54 -8.47 0.15 5.75
C ASP A 54 -7.16 0.98 5.88
N THR A 55 -6.16 0.96 5.01
CA THR A 55 -4.99 1.88 5.16
C THR A 55 -5.37 3.24 4.60
N TYR A 56 -5.78 3.25 3.33
CA TYR A 56 -6.37 4.43 2.71
C TYR A 56 -7.79 4.70 3.24
N GLU A 57 -8.59 3.67 3.55
CA GLU A 57 -9.88 3.84 4.23
C GLU A 57 -9.72 4.26 5.69
N GLN A 58 -8.70 3.91 6.48
CA GLN A 58 -8.57 4.51 7.83
C GLN A 58 -8.03 5.94 7.72
N LEU A 59 -7.18 6.27 6.74
CA LEU A 59 -6.86 7.68 6.46
C LEU A 59 -8.11 8.47 6.06
N TYR A 60 -8.96 7.89 5.20
CA TYR A 60 -10.23 8.44 4.75
C TYR A 60 -11.28 8.51 5.89
N ARG A 61 -11.45 7.43 6.68
CA ARG A 61 -12.37 7.30 7.81
C ARG A 61 -11.94 8.14 9.01
N ASN A 62 -10.65 8.23 9.34
CA ASN A 62 -10.17 9.14 10.39
C ASN A 62 -10.35 10.62 10.01
N ALA A 63 -10.36 10.94 8.70
CA ALA A 63 -10.76 12.24 8.17
C ALA A 63 -12.30 12.45 8.09
N PHE A 64 -13.10 11.40 8.33
CA PHE A 64 -14.55 11.36 8.08
C PHE A 64 -15.39 11.16 9.36
N ASP A 65 -15.05 10.19 10.22
CA ASP A 65 -15.82 9.79 11.42
C ASP A 65 -15.91 10.89 12.50
N LYS A 66 -15.09 11.94 12.40
CA LYS A 66 -15.19 13.14 13.25
C LYS A 66 -16.30 14.11 12.84
N ARG A 67 -17.03 13.85 11.74
CA ARG A 67 -18.21 14.63 11.34
C ARG A 67 -19.42 14.48 12.29
N SER A 68 -19.41 13.52 13.21
CA SER A 68 -20.52 13.35 14.17
C SER A 68 -20.56 14.37 15.33
N LEU A 69 -19.72 15.42 15.33
CA LEU A 69 -19.69 16.43 16.42
C LEU A 69 -19.87 17.90 16.02
N ASP A 70 -19.73 18.28 14.74
CA ASP A 70 -19.91 19.68 14.28
C ASP A 70 -20.96 19.82 13.15
N GLY A 71 -21.85 18.82 12.99
CA GLY A 71 -23.03 18.90 12.11
C GLY A 71 -24.13 19.84 12.61
N SER A 72 -23.94 20.51 13.76
CA SER A 72 -24.83 21.54 14.28
C SER A 72 -24.05 22.75 14.80
N ASN A 73 -24.51 23.94 14.40
CA ASN A 73 -24.07 25.27 14.83
C ASN A 73 -22.74 25.81 14.26
N MET A 74 -22.74 26.08 12.94
CA MET A 74 -21.90 27.14 12.34
C MET A 74 -22.49 28.57 12.51
N ASN A 75 -23.52 28.76 13.34
CA ASN A 75 -24.33 30.00 13.41
C ASN A 75 -24.26 30.80 14.73
N ASP A 76 -23.45 30.41 15.72
CA ASP A 76 -23.41 31.07 17.05
C ASP A 76 -22.19 31.98 17.30
N LEU A 77 -21.42 32.33 16.27
CA LEU A 77 -20.13 33.02 16.44
C LEU A 77 -20.17 34.56 16.38
N ASP A 78 -21.31 35.20 16.09
CA ASP A 78 -21.36 36.66 15.87
C ASP A 78 -22.16 37.50 16.89
N HIS A 79 -22.79 36.87 17.91
CA HIS A 79 -23.60 37.61 18.91
C HIS A 79 -23.25 37.29 20.38
N ALA A 80 -21.99 37.53 20.78
CA ALA A 80 -21.53 37.43 22.17
C ALA A 80 -20.64 38.60 22.67
N LYS A 81 -21.00 39.85 22.35
CA LYS A 81 -20.45 41.06 22.99
C LYS A 81 -21.54 41.92 23.67
N ARG A 82 -22.11 41.44 24.78
CA ARG A 82 -22.65 42.27 25.87
C ARG A 82 -22.96 41.47 27.14
N ASP A 83 -22.87 42.19 28.26
CA ASP A 83 -23.30 41.87 29.63
C ASP A 83 -22.76 40.65 30.39
N LYS A 84 -21.75 40.97 31.20
CA LYS A 84 -21.56 40.38 32.53
C LYS A 84 -22.83 40.62 33.37
N THR A 85 -23.39 39.60 34.04
CA THR A 85 -23.43 39.52 35.53
C THR A 85 -24.23 38.34 36.10
N MET A 86 -23.81 37.94 37.31
CA MET A 86 -24.59 37.25 38.36
C MET A 86 -24.97 35.75 38.28
N LYS A 87 -24.26 35.03 39.17
CA LYS A 87 -24.78 34.17 40.26
C LYS A 87 -25.08 32.68 40.00
N ARG A 88 -24.24 31.88 40.67
CA ARG A 88 -24.56 30.62 41.37
C ARG A 88 -26.03 30.49 41.79
N SER A 89 -26.62 29.33 41.53
CA SER A 89 -27.54 28.67 42.44
C SER A 89 -27.17 27.20 42.58
N VAL A 90 -27.25 26.69 43.81
CA VAL A 90 -27.04 25.28 44.15
C VAL A 90 -28.42 24.67 44.33
N ILE A 91 -28.70 23.54 43.68
CA ILE A 91 -29.81 22.65 44.08
C ILE A 91 -29.24 21.24 44.25
N LYS A 92 -29.80 20.54 45.24
CA LYS A 92 -29.30 19.31 45.87
C LYS A 92 -30.53 18.42 46.11
N ILE A 93 -30.33 17.09 46.20
CA ILE A 93 -31.32 16.10 46.72
C ILE A 93 -32.45 15.81 45.69
N ASN A 94 -32.69 14.57 45.25
CA ASN A 94 -33.21 13.53 46.15
C ASN A 94 -32.84 12.07 45.80
N THR A 95 -32.86 11.24 46.84
CA THR A 95 -32.56 9.80 46.86
C THR A 95 -33.81 8.93 46.67
N MET A 96 -33.64 7.74 46.08
CA MET A 96 -34.46 6.56 46.41
C MET A 96 -33.56 5.33 46.57
N GLU A 97 -34.02 4.36 47.35
CA GLU A 97 -33.16 3.46 48.13
C GLU A 97 -33.66 2.00 48.07
N VAL A 98 -32.73 1.03 47.96
CA VAL A 98 -32.81 -0.42 48.33
C VAL A 98 -33.88 -1.33 47.65
N PRO A 99 -33.77 -2.69 47.68
CA PRO A 99 -33.00 -3.56 48.58
C PRO A 99 -32.01 -4.59 47.98
N SER A 100 -31.38 -5.32 48.90
CA SER A 100 -30.14 -6.09 48.79
C SER A 100 -30.31 -7.61 48.86
N CYS A 101 -29.29 -8.34 48.39
CA CYS A 101 -28.90 -9.69 48.85
C CYS A 101 -27.40 -9.90 48.55
N SER A 102 -26.50 -9.77 49.53
CA SER A 102 -26.03 -10.81 50.47
C SER A 102 -25.02 -11.80 49.86
N ALA A 103 -23.73 -11.61 50.21
CA ALA A 103 -22.65 -12.56 49.96
C ALA A 103 -22.37 -13.42 51.21
N PRO A 104 -21.55 -14.49 51.08
CA PRO A 104 -20.69 -14.94 52.18
C PRO A 104 -19.20 -14.78 51.84
N LYS A 105 -18.40 -14.48 52.87
CA LYS A 105 -16.92 -14.46 52.84
C LYS A 105 -16.36 -15.71 53.51
N THR A 106 -15.23 -16.24 53.03
CA THR A 106 -14.06 -16.80 53.77
C THR A 106 -13.23 -17.65 52.80
N GLY A 107 -11.90 -17.67 52.77
CA GLY A 107 -10.89 -16.90 53.52
C GLY A 107 -9.47 -17.35 53.11
N THR A 108 -8.45 -16.53 53.33
CA THR A 108 -7.03 -16.94 53.28
C THR A 108 -6.53 -17.20 54.72
N PRO A 109 -5.41 -17.95 54.94
CA PRO A 109 -4.14 -17.22 55.12
C PRO A 109 -2.82 -18.00 54.86
N LYS A 110 -1.70 -17.26 54.98
CA LYS A 110 -0.27 -17.65 55.10
C LYS A 110 0.43 -18.04 53.79
N LYS A 111 1.45 -17.29 53.32
CA LYS A 111 2.75 -16.86 53.90
C LYS A 111 3.77 -17.99 54.07
N LEU A 112 4.85 -17.92 53.28
CA LEU A 112 6.21 -18.06 53.82
C LEU A 112 7.05 -16.84 53.38
N ASN A 113 7.69 -16.20 54.36
CA ASN A 113 8.71 -15.17 54.14
C ASN A 113 10.09 -15.80 54.39
N GLN A 114 11.11 -15.37 53.63
CA GLN A 114 12.46 -15.06 54.11
C GLN A 114 13.19 -14.40 52.91
N SER A 115 13.44 -13.08 52.80
CA SER A 115 13.90 -12.01 53.71
C SER A 115 15.42 -11.88 53.84
N LEU A 116 15.86 -10.61 53.84
CA LEU A 116 17.22 -10.08 54.08
C LEU A 116 18.13 -9.99 52.85
N SER A 117 18.91 -8.93 52.61
CA SER A 117 18.81 -7.47 52.77
C SER A 117 20.23 -6.90 52.61
N ALA A 118 20.37 -5.87 51.78
CA ALA A 118 21.51 -4.99 51.55
C ALA A 118 22.72 -4.97 52.52
N SER A 119 23.93 -4.91 51.95
CA SER A 119 24.93 -3.89 52.32
C SER A 119 26.08 -3.79 51.29
N SER A 120 26.52 -2.56 51.01
CA SER A 120 27.81 -2.27 50.35
C SER A 120 28.85 -1.91 51.42
N PRO A 121 30.15 -2.15 51.18
CA PRO A 121 31.04 -0.99 51.05
C PRO A 121 32.20 -1.16 50.03
N ARG A 122 32.89 -0.05 49.75
CA ARG A 122 34.11 0.02 48.90
C ARG A 122 35.38 -0.36 49.71
N SER A 123 36.34 -1.07 49.10
CA SER A 123 37.63 -0.49 48.65
C SER A 123 38.70 -1.50 48.16
N SER A 124 39.37 -1.14 47.05
CA SER A 124 40.77 -1.45 46.65
C SER A 124 41.37 -2.88 46.78
N LEU A 125 41.78 -3.48 45.65
CA LEU A 125 43.20 -3.55 45.22
C LEU A 125 43.45 -4.20 43.83
N SER A 126 44.33 -3.56 43.05
CA SER A 126 45.21 -4.07 41.97
C SER A 126 44.74 -5.07 40.90
N SER A 127 44.82 -4.64 39.64
CA SER A 127 44.86 -5.49 38.42
C SER A 127 46.30 -5.76 37.92
N PRO A 128 46.55 -6.86 37.19
CA PRO A 128 47.69 -6.99 36.28
C PRO A 128 47.27 -6.98 34.79
N LYS A 129 48.20 -6.58 33.92
CA LYS A 129 48.00 -6.31 32.48
C LYS A 129 48.42 -7.48 31.58
N SER A 130 47.84 -7.55 30.39
CA SER A 130 48.34 -8.34 29.25
C SER A 130 49.34 -7.53 28.37
N PRO A 131 50.45 -8.12 27.89
CA PRO A 131 51.39 -7.48 26.96
C PRO A 131 51.20 -7.88 25.48
N GLN A 132 51.74 -7.07 24.57
CA GLN A 132 51.71 -7.19 23.09
C GLN A 132 53.04 -7.75 22.49
N ILE A 133 53.17 -7.69 21.13
CA ILE A 133 54.42 -7.65 20.29
C ILE A 133 54.87 -9.03 19.73
N PRO A 134 55.46 -9.20 18.49
CA PRO A 134 55.45 -8.42 17.22
C PRO A 134 55.15 -9.26 15.92
N LYS A 135 55.20 -8.60 14.74
CA LYS A 135 55.29 -9.21 13.38
C LYS A 135 56.73 -9.64 13.00
N PRO A 136 56.90 -10.60 12.06
CA PRO A 136 58.09 -10.64 11.19
C PRO A 136 57.76 -10.76 9.67
N LYS A 137 58.78 -10.56 8.81
CA LYS A 137 58.72 -10.67 7.32
C LYS A 137 59.86 -11.56 6.79
N LEU A 138 59.54 -12.40 5.79
CA LEU A 138 60.37 -12.84 4.63
C LEU A 138 61.82 -13.37 4.84
N ARG A 139 62.06 -14.67 4.56
CA ARG A 139 62.73 -15.14 3.31
C ARG A 139 62.97 -16.67 3.19
N SER A 140 62.52 -17.22 2.04
CA SER A 140 63.19 -18.18 1.13
C SER A 140 63.76 -19.53 1.61
N LYS A 141 63.21 -20.64 1.08
CA LYS A 141 63.86 -21.48 0.03
C LYS A 141 62.86 -22.48 -0.59
N SER A 142 63.24 -22.99 -1.77
CA SER A 142 62.44 -23.77 -2.73
C SER A 142 62.38 -25.28 -2.45
N PHE A 143 61.30 -25.95 -2.88
CA PHE A 143 61.37 -27.24 -3.57
C PHE A 143 60.26 -27.37 -4.63
N HIS A 144 60.62 -28.02 -5.74
CA HIS A 144 59.77 -28.46 -6.86
C HIS A 144 58.90 -29.68 -6.44
N ASP A 145 57.76 -30.06 -7.02
CA ASP A 145 57.42 -30.07 -8.46
C ASP A 145 55.94 -30.46 -8.74
N ASN A 146 55.48 -30.16 -9.97
CA ASN A 146 54.48 -30.88 -10.82
C ASN A 146 52.95 -30.86 -10.59
N ASN A 147 52.30 -30.17 -11.55
CA ASN A 147 51.15 -30.60 -12.38
C ASN A 147 49.75 -29.96 -12.24
N LEU A 148 49.66 -28.77 -12.88
CA LEU A 148 48.62 -28.31 -13.81
C LEU A 148 47.22 -27.89 -13.26
N PRO A 149 46.55 -26.89 -13.90
CA PRO A 149 45.95 -25.81 -13.12
C PRO A 149 44.45 -25.54 -13.34
N LEU A 150 43.77 -25.19 -12.25
CA LEU A 150 42.61 -24.29 -12.31
C LEU A 150 43.11 -22.86 -12.60
N GLY A 151 42.57 -22.22 -13.64
CA GLY A 151 42.86 -20.83 -13.97
C GLY A 151 41.73 -19.90 -13.54
N SER A 152 41.95 -19.11 -12.47
CA SER A 152 41.04 -18.05 -12.04
C SER A 152 40.96 -16.92 -13.08
N PRO A 153 39.78 -16.28 -13.29
CA PRO A 153 39.71 -15.07 -14.12
C PRO A 153 40.50 -13.93 -13.48
N ARG A 154 41.51 -13.41 -14.20
CA ARG A 154 42.24 -12.21 -13.77
C ARG A 154 41.49 -10.96 -14.21
N ILE A 155 41.25 -10.06 -13.27
CA ILE A 155 40.94 -8.66 -13.56
C ILE A 155 42.11 -8.08 -14.39
N LEU A 156 41.81 -7.63 -15.60
CA LEU A 156 42.79 -7.05 -16.53
C LEU A 156 42.49 -5.57 -16.76
N GLU A 157 42.92 -4.72 -15.83
CA GLU A 157 43.19 -3.33 -16.16
C GLU A 157 44.54 -3.23 -16.90
N LYS A 158 44.52 -2.98 -18.21
CA LYS A 158 45.36 -1.96 -18.87
C LYS A 158 45.17 -1.84 -20.38
N ASN A 159 44.97 -0.58 -20.79
CA ASN A 159 45.55 0.10 -21.96
C ASN A 159 45.64 -0.65 -23.30
N GLY A 160 44.78 -0.21 -24.23
CA GLY A 160 45.27 0.32 -25.51
C GLY A 160 46.02 -0.62 -26.44
N SER A 161 45.30 -1.58 -27.04
CA SER A 161 45.66 -2.09 -28.37
C SER A 161 44.40 -2.38 -29.18
N ASN A 162 44.43 -2.05 -30.48
CA ASN A 162 43.28 -2.17 -31.38
C ASN A 162 42.98 -3.64 -31.71
N GLY A 163 42.25 -4.33 -30.83
CA GLY A 163 41.46 -5.50 -31.19
C GLY A 163 40.10 -5.04 -31.71
N LYS A 164 39.80 -5.28 -32.99
CA LYS A 164 38.41 -5.18 -33.48
C LYS A 164 37.65 -6.41 -32.97
N GLU A 165 37.18 -6.34 -31.74
CA GLU A 165 36.09 -7.22 -31.29
C GLU A 165 34.91 -6.98 -32.23
N ASP A 166 34.40 -8.06 -32.85
CA ASP A 166 33.31 -7.97 -33.82
C ASP A 166 32.06 -7.43 -33.10
N PRO A 167 31.50 -6.27 -33.50
CA PRO A 167 30.37 -5.63 -32.80
C PRO A 167 29.17 -6.57 -32.59
N ALA A 168 29.01 -7.57 -33.47
CA ALA A 168 27.96 -8.58 -33.37
C ALA A 168 28.04 -9.47 -32.10
N TYR A 169 29.24 -9.67 -31.52
CA TYR A 169 29.44 -10.56 -30.37
C TYR A 169 29.62 -9.81 -29.04
N LEU A 170 29.90 -8.51 -29.08
CA LEU A 170 30.15 -7.70 -27.87
C LEU A 170 28.90 -7.59 -26.98
N GLY A 171 27.71 -7.35 -27.58
CA GLY A 171 26.44 -7.29 -26.84
C GLY A 171 26.13 -8.56 -26.06
N PRO A 172 26.05 -9.74 -26.71
CA PRO A 172 25.79 -11.01 -26.02
C PRO A 172 26.82 -11.38 -24.96
N TYR A 173 28.11 -11.08 -25.19
CA TYR A 173 29.17 -11.32 -24.22
C TYR A 173 29.02 -10.47 -22.94
N LEU A 174 28.78 -9.17 -23.09
CA LEU A 174 28.57 -8.26 -21.96
C LEU A 174 27.26 -8.55 -21.23
N LEU A 175 26.20 -8.94 -21.95
CA LEU A 175 24.92 -9.36 -21.37
C LEU A 175 25.11 -10.59 -20.46
N LYS A 176 25.88 -11.58 -20.93
CA LYS A 176 26.18 -12.76 -20.12
C LYS A 176 26.98 -12.41 -18.86
N GLN A 177 28.00 -11.55 -18.95
CA GLN A 177 28.70 -11.06 -17.75
C GLN A 177 27.77 -10.32 -16.79
N THR A 178 26.82 -9.53 -17.32
CA THR A 178 25.83 -8.83 -16.49
C THR A 178 24.94 -9.84 -15.74
N GLN A 179 24.49 -10.91 -16.40
CA GLN A 179 23.76 -12.00 -15.74
C GLN A 179 24.61 -12.74 -14.70
N GLU A 180 25.90 -12.97 -14.97
CA GLU A 180 26.84 -13.58 -14.01
C GLU A 180 27.03 -12.69 -12.77
N LEU A 181 27.09 -11.35 -12.93
CA LEU A 181 27.17 -10.38 -11.82
C LEU A 181 25.87 -10.25 -11.01
N ILE A 182 24.71 -10.33 -11.66
CA ILE A 182 23.42 -10.42 -10.95
C ILE A 182 23.40 -11.71 -10.10
N SER A 183 23.81 -12.83 -10.70
CA SER A 183 23.84 -14.13 -10.02
C SER A 183 24.85 -14.22 -8.87
N SER A 184 25.87 -13.35 -8.84
CA SER A 184 26.86 -13.29 -7.76
C SER A 184 26.54 -12.29 -6.65
N GLY A 185 25.41 -11.56 -6.74
CA GLY A 185 25.05 -10.52 -5.78
C GLY A 185 26.00 -9.31 -5.80
N GLU A 186 26.72 -9.07 -6.90
CA GLU A 186 27.67 -7.96 -6.99
C GLU A 186 27.00 -6.59 -7.07
N ASN A 187 27.76 -5.55 -6.72
CA ASN A 187 27.27 -4.18 -6.51
C ASN A 187 26.36 -3.70 -7.67
N PRO A 188 25.08 -3.38 -7.41
CA PRO A 188 24.09 -3.17 -8.46
C PRO A 188 24.42 -2.01 -9.40
N LYS A 189 25.19 -1.00 -8.94
CA LYS A 189 25.64 0.11 -9.79
C LYS A 189 26.68 -0.33 -10.82
N LYS A 190 27.62 -1.21 -10.44
CA LYS A 190 28.60 -1.79 -11.37
C LYS A 190 27.91 -2.71 -12.38
N THR A 191 26.97 -3.50 -11.90
CA THR A 191 26.14 -4.40 -12.72
C THR A 191 25.32 -3.59 -13.74
N LEU A 192 24.72 -2.46 -13.32
CA LEU A 192 24.04 -1.51 -14.20
C LEU A 192 24.99 -0.89 -15.25
N GLU A 193 26.18 -0.41 -14.85
CA GLU A 193 27.18 0.12 -15.79
C GLU A 193 27.55 -0.90 -16.88
N LEU A 194 27.67 -2.18 -16.52
CA LEU A 194 27.95 -3.26 -17.48
C LEU A 194 26.73 -3.56 -18.38
N GLY A 195 25.52 -3.58 -17.81
CA GLY A 195 24.28 -3.75 -18.55
C GLY A 195 24.04 -2.63 -19.57
N ILE A 196 24.28 -1.36 -19.21
CA ILE A 196 24.19 -0.21 -20.13
C ILE A 196 25.22 -0.34 -21.26
N ARG A 197 26.42 -0.89 -20.99
CA ARG A 197 27.41 -1.17 -22.03
C ARG A 197 26.97 -2.31 -22.97
N ALA A 198 26.35 -3.36 -22.45
CA ALA A 198 25.76 -4.43 -23.26
C ALA A 198 24.66 -3.87 -24.18
N MET A 199 23.73 -3.08 -23.61
CA MET A 199 22.64 -2.41 -24.32
C MET A 199 23.15 -1.56 -25.49
N LYS A 200 24.13 -0.67 -25.24
CA LYS A 200 24.73 0.17 -26.29
C LYS A 200 25.47 -0.64 -27.36
N ALA A 201 26.06 -1.79 -27.01
CA ALA A 201 26.70 -2.67 -27.98
C ALA A 201 25.67 -3.34 -28.91
N PHE A 202 24.49 -3.70 -28.40
CA PHE A 202 23.38 -4.14 -29.26
C PHE A 202 22.87 -3.02 -30.18
N GLU A 203 22.70 -1.79 -29.69
CA GLU A 203 22.24 -0.66 -30.53
C GLU A 203 23.16 -0.34 -31.71
N GLY A 204 24.45 -0.62 -31.60
CA GLY A 204 25.41 -0.53 -32.72
C GLY A 204 25.26 -1.61 -33.79
N GLY A 205 24.48 -2.67 -33.52
CA GLY A 205 24.24 -3.79 -34.43
C GLY A 205 23.11 -3.54 -35.42
N ARG A 206 23.35 -3.83 -36.71
CA ARG A 206 22.30 -3.79 -37.75
C ARG A 206 21.52 -5.11 -37.77
N PHE A 207 20.41 -5.18 -37.04
CA PHE A 207 19.52 -6.35 -37.06
C PHE A 207 18.43 -6.22 -38.14
N GLN A 208 18.12 -7.34 -38.81
CA GLN A 208 17.05 -7.42 -39.83
C GLN A 208 15.73 -8.01 -39.27
N LYS A 209 15.72 -8.38 -37.99
CA LYS A 209 14.60 -9.01 -37.26
C LYS A 209 14.64 -8.56 -35.80
N PRO A 210 13.54 -8.70 -35.03
CA PRO A 210 13.53 -8.50 -33.58
C PRO A 210 14.65 -9.29 -32.90
N ASN A 211 15.59 -8.58 -32.27
CA ASN A 211 16.66 -9.22 -31.52
C ASN A 211 16.20 -9.46 -30.07
N LEU A 212 15.80 -10.70 -29.77
CA LEU A 212 15.32 -11.07 -28.44
C LEU A 212 16.42 -11.02 -27.35
N GLU A 213 17.70 -11.15 -27.70
CA GLU A 213 18.79 -10.95 -26.74
C GLU A 213 18.93 -9.46 -26.36
N TYR A 214 18.67 -8.56 -27.31
CA TYR A 214 18.58 -7.13 -27.02
C TYR A 214 17.36 -6.79 -26.16
N VAL A 215 16.19 -7.38 -26.42
CA VAL A 215 14.99 -7.22 -25.58
C VAL A 215 15.24 -7.73 -24.15
N MET A 216 15.90 -8.89 -24.00
CA MET A 216 16.33 -9.39 -22.70
C MET A 216 17.33 -8.45 -22.00
N CYS A 217 18.22 -7.79 -22.76
CA CYS A 217 19.11 -6.76 -22.22
C CYS A 217 18.33 -5.53 -21.72
N LEU A 218 17.28 -5.10 -22.42
CA LEU A 218 16.41 -4.00 -21.97
C LEU A 218 15.71 -4.35 -20.66
N HIS A 219 15.11 -5.53 -20.55
CA HIS A 219 14.47 -6.01 -19.31
C HIS A 219 15.45 -6.05 -18.12
N ILE A 220 16.68 -6.55 -18.34
CA ILE A 220 17.71 -6.62 -17.29
C ILE A 220 18.16 -5.22 -16.85
N VAL A 221 18.40 -4.30 -17.79
CA VAL A 221 18.80 -2.93 -17.47
C VAL A 221 17.66 -2.17 -16.78
N ALA A 222 16.41 -2.34 -17.22
CA ALA A 222 15.24 -1.76 -16.56
C ALA A 222 15.06 -2.29 -15.12
N ALA A 223 15.20 -3.59 -14.89
CA ALA A 223 15.15 -4.18 -13.54
C ALA A 223 16.26 -3.64 -12.63
N LEU A 224 17.48 -3.44 -13.15
CA LEU A 224 18.59 -2.82 -12.42
C LEU A 224 18.34 -1.33 -12.12
N TYR A 225 17.70 -0.59 -13.02
CA TYR A 225 17.26 0.77 -12.73
C TYR A 225 16.17 0.80 -11.64
N CYS A 226 15.20 -0.12 -11.68
CA CYS A 226 14.16 -0.23 -10.65
C CYS A 226 14.75 -0.57 -9.27
N SER A 227 15.68 -1.53 -9.17
CA SER A 227 16.34 -1.87 -7.89
C SER A 227 17.21 -0.74 -7.31
N LEU A 228 17.54 0.26 -8.12
CA LEU A 228 18.24 1.48 -7.70
C LEU A 228 17.28 2.68 -7.48
N GLY A 229 15.96 2.48 -7.58
CA GLY A 229 14.94 3.52 -7.45
C GLY A 229 14.89 4.51 -8.62
N GLN A 230 15.47 4.17 -9.77
CA GLN A 230 15.61 5.03 -10.95
C GLN A 230 14.53 4.71 -12.01
N TYR A 231 13.27 4.62 -11.58
CA TYR A 231 12.15 4.15 -12.41
C TYR A 231 11.95 4.95 -13.72
N GLY A 232 12.23 6.26 -13.70
CA GLY A 232 12.12 7.12 -14.90
C GLY A 232 13.09 6.74 -16.04
N GLU A 233 14.20 6.08 -15.73
CA GLU A 233 15.12 5.51 -16.73
C GLU A 233 14.69 4.10 -17.17
N ALA A 234 13.90 3.38 -16.36
CA ALA A 234 13.41 2.04 -16.65
C ALA A 234 12.23 2.05 -17.63
N ILE A 235 11.24 2.93 -17.43
CA ILE A 235 10.03 3.05 -18.26
C ILE A 235 10.33 3.08 -19.78
N PRO A 236 11.16 4.00 -20.33
CA PRO A 236 11.40 4.06 -21.77
C PRO A 236 12.13 2.84 -22.34
N LEU A 237 12.85 2.08 -21.49
CA LEU A 237 13.47 0.81 -21.90
C LEU A 237 12.43 -0.30 -21.98
N LEU A 238 11.45 -0.30 -21.06
CA LEU A 238 10.35 -1.27 -21.02
C LEU A 238 9.34 -1.02 -22.14
N GLU A 239 8.94 0.23 -22.40
CA GLU A 239 8.13 0.61 -23.56
C GLU A 239 8.77 0.09 -24.87
N ARG A 240 10.05 0.39 -25.06
CA ARG A 240 10.83 -0.10 -26.22
C ARG A 240 10.96 -1.62 -26.27
N SER A 241 11.03 -2.30 -25.11
CA SER A 241 11.08 -3.76 -25.04
C SER A 241 9.74 -4.41 -25.45
N ILE A 242 8.62 -3.72 -25.28
CA ILE A 242 7.28 -4.13 -25.72
C ILE A 242 7.07 -3.87 -27.21
N GLU A 243 7.68 -2.82 -27.77
CA GLU A 243 7.58 -2.49 -29.20
C GLU A 243 8.33 -3.45 -30.13
N ILE A 244 9.53 -3.89 -29.74
CA ILE A 244 10.43 -4.68 -30.61
C ILE A 244 9.83 -6.06 -31.02
N PRO A 245 9.22 -6.86 -30.13
CA PRO A 245 8.69 -8.19 -30.48
C PRO A 245 7.33 -8.12 -31.20
N SER A 246 7.25 -8.74 -32.37
CA SER A 246 6.00 -8.90 -33.12
C SER A 246 5.28 -10.21 -32.77
N MET A 247 4.00 -10.12 -32.40
CA MET A 247 3.16 -11.29 -32.06
C MET A 247 3.06 -12.32 -33.21
N GLY A 248 3.20 -11.89 -34.46
CA GLY A 248 3.17 -12.77 -35.64
C GLY A 248 4.44 -13.61 -35.84
N GLU A 249 5.54 -13.30 -35.14
CA GLU A 249 6.84 -13.97 -35.30
C GLU A 249 7.07 -15.13 -34.31
N GLY A 250 6.00 -15.63 -33.69
CA GLY A 250 5.98 -16.87 -32.93
C GLY A 250 6.19 -16.73 -31.42
N HIS A 251 5.95 -17.83 -30.70
CA HIS A 251 5.77 -17.90 -29.24
C HIS A 251 6.82 -17.14 -28.40
N LYS A 252 8.10 -17.14 -28.80
CA LYS A 252 9.16 -16.42 -28.07
C LYS A 252 9.01 -14.89 -28.13
N ASN A 253 8.52 -14.34 -29.24
CA ASN A 253 8.25 -12.91 -29.35
C ASN A 253 7.08 -12.51 -28.45
N SER A 254 6.01 -13.32 -28.42
CA SER A 254 4.86 -13.09 -27.53
C SER A 254 5.24 -13.16 -26.06
N LEU A 255 6.08 -14.12 -25.65
CA LEU A 255 6.60 -14.21 -24.28
C LEU A 255 7.49 -13.02 -23.91
N ALA A 256 8.32 -12.54 -24.83
CA ALA A 256 9.14 -11.35 -24.59
C ALA A 256 8.28 -10.09 -24.41
N LYS A 257 7.25 -9.91 -25.26
CA LYS A 257 6.29 -8.81 -25.13
C LYS A 257 5.47 -8.89 -23.83
N PHE A 258 5.02 -10.10 -23.47
CA PHE A 258 4.37 -10.36 -22.18
C PHE A 258 5.25 -9.93 -21.01
N ALA A 259 6.51 -10.37 -20.97
CA ALA A 259 7.43 -10.01 -19.89
C ALA A 259 7.65 -8.49 -19.78
N GLY A 260 7.79 -7.79 -20.91
CA GLY A 260 7.88 -6.32 -20.92
C GLY A 260 6.62 -5.66 -20.35
N CYS A 261 5.42 -6.13 -20.72
CA CYS A 261 4.16 -5.64 -20.16
C CYS A 261 4.06 -5.87 -18.64
N MET A 262 4.45 -7.05 -18.13
CA MET A 262 4.43 -7.31 -16.68
C MET A 262 5.40 -6.38 -15.94
N GLN A 263 6.66 -6.28 -16.39
CA GLN A 263 7.68 -5.42 -15.77
C GLN A 263 7.30 -3.93 -15.80
N LEU A 264 6.65 -3.47 -16.87
CA LEU A 264 6.15 -2.09 -16.95
C LEU A 264 4.99 -1.88 -15.95
N GLY A 265 4.11 -2.86 -15.81
CA GLY A 265 3.08 -2.88 -14.77
C GLY A 265 3.67 -2.77 -13.36
N ASP A 266 4.67 -3.59 -13.05
CA ASP A 266 5.37 -3.57 -11.75
C ASP A 266 6.02 -2.21 -11.50
N THR A 267 6.65 -1.63 -12.54
CA THR A 267 7.29 -0.32 -12.48
C THR A 267 6.28 0.80 -12.20
N HIS A 268 5.10 0.77 -12.83
CA HIS A 268 4.01 1.70 -12.55
C HIS A 268 3.42 1.50 -11.16
N ALA A 269 3.23 0.24 -10.71
CA ALA A 269 2.74 -0.07 -9.37
C ALA A 269 3.70 0.46 -8.27
N MET A 270 5.01 0.24 -8.42
CA MET A 270 6.05 0.79 -7.52
C MET A 270 6.12 2.33 -7.50
N LEU A 271 5.62 2.99 -8.55
CA LEU A 271 5.50 4.46 -8.61
C LEU A 271 4.15 4.98 -8.06
N GLY A 272 3.20 4.10 -7.75
CA GLY A 272 1.83 4.46 -7.36
C GLY A 272 0.90 4.79 -8.54
N TYR A 273 1.33 4.55 -9.78
CA TYR A 273 0.52 4.75 -10.99
C TYR A 273 -0.38 3.54 -11.27
N ILE A 274 -1.36 3.32 -10.40
CA ILE A 274 -2.19 2.09 -10.39
C ILE A 274 -2.98 1.88 -11.69
N GLU A 275 -3.56 2.94 -12.28
CA GLU A 275 -4.28 2.81 -13.57
C GLU A 275 -3.34 2.31 -14.69
N ASN A 276 -2.12 2.85 -14.77
CA ASN A 276 -1.11 2.43 -15.74
C ASN A 276 -0.62 0.98 -15.46
N SER A 277 -0.56 0.55 -14.19
CA SER A 277 -0.24 -0.85 -13.87
C SER A 277 -1.36 -1.80 -14.34
N ILE A 278 -2.63 -1.47 -14.10
CA ILE A 278 -3.80 -2.23 -14.58
C ILE A 278 -3.78 -2.35 -16.10
N LEU A 279 -3.51 -1.27 -16.84
CA LEU A 279 -3.40 -1.28 -18.30
C LEU A 279 -2.30 -2.24 -18.78
N CYS A 280 -1.12 -2.19 -18.14
CA CYS A 280 0.03 -3.03 -18.49
C CYS A 280 -0.23 -4.52 -18.19
N TYR A 281 -0.74 -4.86 -17.01
CA TYR A 281 -1.09 -6.24 -16.66
C TYR A 281 -2.23 -6.77 -17.52
N SER A 282 -3.23 -5.93 -17.87
CA SER A 282 -4.32 -6.30 -18.78
C SER A 282 -3.83 -6.59 -20.20
N ALA A 283 -2.85 -5.82 -20.69
CA ALA A 283 -2.17 -6.11 -21.96
C ALA A 283 -1.41 -7.45 -21.89
N GLY A 284 -0.70 -7.72 -20.78
CA GLY A 284 -0.07 -9.01 -20.50
C GLY A 284 -1.08 -10.17 -20.51
N LEU A 285 -2.20 -10.03 -19.81
CA LEU A 285 -3.30 -11.00 -19.78
C LEU A 285 -3.89 -11.25 -21.18
N GLY A 286 -4.03 -10.21 -21.98
CA GLY A 286 -4.46 -10.29 -23.39
C GLY A 286 -3.49 -11.09 -24.26
N ILE A 287 -2.18 -10.88 -24.10
CA ILE A 287 -1.14 -11.67 -24.78
C ILE A 287 -1.21 -13.13 -24.32
N GLN A 288 -1.24 -13.39 -23.02
CA GLN A 288 -1.26 -14.74 -22.45
C GLN A 288 -2.49 -15.52 -22.93
N ARG A 289 -3.67 -14.88 -23.01
CA ARG A 289 -4.91 -15.44 -23.57
C ARG A 289 -4.74 -15.92 -25.00
N GLN A 290 -4.09 -15.13 -25.86
CA GLN A 290 -3.88 -15.47 -27.27
C GLN A 290 -2.86 -16.61 -27.45
N VAL A 291 -1.87 -16.69 -26.57
CA VAL A 291 -0.72 -17.59 -26.70
C VAL A 291 -0.96 -18.96 -26.08
N LEU A 292 -1.67 -19.01 -24.95
CA LEU A 292 -1.90 -20.24 -24.17
C LEU A 292 -3.37 -20.68 -24.11
N GLY A 293 -4.31 -19.76 -24.35
CA GLY A 293 -5.73 -19.97 -24.10
C GLY A 293 -6.12 -19.73 -22.64
N VAL A 294 -7.43 -19.77 -22.37
CA VAL A 294 -8.01 -19.43 -21.05
C VAL A 294 -7.96 -20.55 -20.01
N THR A 295 -7.53 -21.75 -20.39
CA THR A 295 -7.51 -22.94 -19.51
C THR A 295 -6.14 -23.28 -18.95
N ASP A 296 -5.08 -22.59 -19.39
CA ASP A 296 -3.70 -22.82 -18.92
C ASP A 296 -3.51 -22.22 -17.52
N PRO A 297 -2.90 -22.93 -16.55
CA PRO A 297 -2.64 -22.39 -15.21
C PRO A 297 -1.91 -21.04 -15.20
N ARG A 298 -1.01 -20.78 -16.16
CA ARG A 298 -0.28 -19.50 -16.27
C ARG A 298 -1.16 -18.33 -16.71
N PHE A 299 -2.32 -18.61 -17.31
CA PHE A 299 -3.35 -17.60 -17.54
C PHE A 299 -4.07 -17.25 -16.22
N GLY A 300 -4.33 -18.26 -15.37
CA GLY A 300 -4.83 -18.06 -14.00
C GLY A 300 -3.86 -17.24 -13.12
N GLU A 301 -2.57 -17.58 -13.14
CA GLU A 301 -1.52 -16.77 -12.49
C GLU A 301 -1.57 -15.31 -12.97
N THR A 302 -1.74 -15.07 -14.28
CA THR A 302 -1.84 -13.69 -14.80
C THR A 302 -3.14 -13.00 -14.38
N CYS A 303 -4.25 -13.73 -14.26
CA CYS A 303 -5.49 -13.20 -13.69
C CYS A 303 -5.29 -12.71 -12.25
N ARG A 304 -4.49 -13.40 -11.43
CA ARG A 304 -4.15 -12.95 -10.08
C ARG A 304 -3.46 -11.58 -10.10
N TYR A 305 -2.43 -11.37 -10.93
CA TYR A 305 -1.72 -10.07 -11.00
C TYR A 305 -2.67 -8.91 -11.35
N VAL A 306 -3.57 -9.12 -12.32
CA VAL A 306 -4.56 -8.09 -12.69
C VAL A 306 -5.54 -7.86 -11.54
N ALA A 307 -5.99 -8.92 -10.85
CA ALA A 307 -6.86 -8.81 -9.68
C ALA A 307 -6.20 -8.03 -8.53
N GLU A 308 -4.92 -8.26 -8.25
CA GLU A 308 -4.14 -7.54 -7.24
C GLU A 308 -4.07 -6.04 -7.55
N ALA A 309 -3.85 -5.67 -8.82
CA ALA A 309 -3.86 -4.28 -9.25
C ALA A 309 -5.25 -3.63 -9.11
N HIS A 310 -6.34 -4.34 -9.42
CA HIS A 310 -7.70 -3.87 -9.14
C HIS A 310 -7.99 -3.74 -7.62
N VAL A 311 -7.43 -4.60 -6.76
CA VAL A 311 -7.52 -4.42 -5.29
C VAL A 311 -6.81 -3.13 -4.87
N GLN A 312 -5.64 -2.82 -5.42
CA GLN A 312 -4.93 -1.57 -5.16
C GLN A 312 -5.71 -0.34 -5.66
N ALA A 313 -6.51 -0.48 -6.72
CA ALA A 313 -7.43 0.55 -7.21
C ALA A 313 -8.79 0.60 -6.47
N LEU A 314 -9.02 -0.27 -5.48
CA LEU A 314 -10.31 -0.44 -4.79
C LEU A 314 -11.46 -0.92 -5.71
N GLU A 315 -11.15 -1.46 -6.89
CA GLU A 315 -12.09 -1.99 -7.87
C GLU A 315 -12.46 -3.45 -7.56
N PHE A 316 -13.00 -3.68 -6.36
CA PHE A 316 -13.19 -5.01 -5.78
C PHE A 316 -14.09 -5.95 -6.61
N ASP A 317 -15.01 -5.43 -7.42
CA ASP A 317 -15.85 -6.26 -8.30
C ASP A 317 -15.09 -6.86 -9.49
N GLU A 318 -14.15 -6.14 -10.09
CA GLU A 318 -13.30 -6.69 -11.15
C GLU A 318 -12.24 -7.63 -10.56
N ALA A 319 -11.65 -7.27 -9.41
CA ALA A 319 -10.78 -8.17 -8.66
C ALA A 319 -11.48 -9.50 -8.32
N LYS A 320 -12.73 -9.48 -7.86
CA LYS A 320 -13.53 -10.68 -7.54
C LYS A 320 -13.72 -11.58 -8.76
N LYS A 321 -14.06 -11.00 -9.93
CA LYS A 321 -14.22 -11.75 -11.19
C LYS A 321 -12.92 -12.43 -11.60
N LEU A 322 -11.79 -11.73 -11.54
CA LEU A 322 -10.48 -12.25 -11.92
C LEU A 322 -9.98 -13.34 -10.96
N CYS A 323 -10.19 -13.17 -9.64
CA CYS A 323 -9.91 -14.22 -8.65
C CYS A 323 -10.76 -15.48 -8.91
N GLN A 324 -12.06 -15.30 -9.22
CA GLN A 324 -12.94 -16.42 -9.53
C GLN A 324 -12.48 -17.18 -10.78
N MET A 325 -12.07 -16.45 -11.83
CA MET A 325 -11.49 -17.07 -13.04
C MET A 325 -10.24 -17.90 -12.73
N ALA A 326 -9.33 -17.39 -11.89
CA ALA A 326 -8.12 -18.11 -11.51
C ALA A 326 -8.44 -19.41 -10.72
N LEU A 327 -9.35 -19.33 -9.73
CA LEU A 327 -9.83 -20.49 -8.97
C LEU A 327 -10.53 -21.54 -9.85
N ASP A 328 -11.33 -21.11 -10.83
CA ASP A 328 -11.99 -22.03 -11.78
C ASP A 328 -10.99 -22.74 -12.70
N ILE A 329 -9.88 -22.07 -13.07
CA ILE A 329 -8.77 -22.67 -13.83
C ILE A 329 -8.03 -23.71 -12.98
N HIS A 330 -7.73 -23.42 -11.71
CA HIS A 330 -7.13 -24.39 -10.78
C HIS A 330 -8.01 -25.63 -10.62
N LYS A 331 -9.32 -25.43 -10.47
CA LYS A 331 -10.32 -26.51 -10.38
C LYS A 331 -10.40 -27.34 -11.66
N ALA A 332 -10.41 -26.71 -12.84
CA ALA A 332 -10.46 -27.41 -14.13
C ALA A 332 -9.19 -28.25 -14.41
N ASN A 333 -8.02 -27.81 -13.92
CA ASN A 333 -6.75 -28.53 -14.07
C ASN A 333 -6.50 -29.56 -12.94
N GLY A 334 -7.40 -29.69 -11.96
CA GLY A 334 -7.26 -30.62 -10.84
C GLY A 334 -6.20 -30.22 -9.80
N SER A 335 -5.77 -28.96 -9.79
CA SER A 335 -4.73 -28.42 -8.92
C SER A 335 -5.29 -27.87 -7.59
N THR A 336 -6.34 -28.49 -7.04
CA THR A 336 -7.15 -27.96 -5.92
C THR A 336 -6.52 -28.13 -4.53
N ALA A 337 -5.19 -28.07 -4.47
CA ALA A 337 -4.38 -28.11 -3.25
C ALA A 337 -2.97 -27.55 -3.51
N SER A 338 -2.82 -26.62 -4.47
CA SER A 338 -1.54 -26.04 -4.82
C SER A 338 -1.29 -24.71 -4.09
N VAL A 339 -0.02 -24.30 -3.99
CA VAL A 339 0.37 -23.03 -3.34
C VAL A 339 -0.20 -21.83 -4.11
N GLU A 340 -0.32 -21.95 -5.42
CA GLU A 340 -0.90 -20.94 -6.31
C GLU A 340 -2.41 -20.79 -6.08
N GLU A 341 -3.16 -21.89 -5.94
CA GLU A 341 -4.58 -21.84 -5.58
C GLU A 341 -4.78 -21.25 -4.17
N ALA A 342 -3.88 -21.54 -3.24
CA ALA A 342 -3.90 -20.95 -1.90
C ALA A 342 -3.67 -19.43 -1.92
N ALA A 343 -2.80 -18.94 -2.82
CA ALA A 343 -2.61 -17.50 -3.05
C ALA A 343 -3.85 -16.85 -3.67
N ASP A 344 -4.50 -17.49 -4.65
CA ASP A 344 -5.77 -17.01 -5.22
C ASP A 344 -6.90 -16.97 -4.17
N ARG A 345 -6.97 -17.98 -3.30
CA ARG A 345 -7.91 -17.99 -2.17
C ARG A 345 -7.61 -16.86 -1.18
N ARG A 346 -6.35 -16.61 -0.83
CA ARG A 346 -5.96 -15.49 0.04
C ARG A 346 -6.42 -14.14 -0.56
N LEU A 347 -6.22 -13.94 -1.87
CA LEU A 347 -6.66 -12.73 -2.55
C LEU A 347 -8.18 -12.60 -2.62
N MET A 348 -8.90 -13.69 -2.93
CA MET A 348 -10.37 -13.71 -2.87
C MET A 348 -10.87 -13.39 -1.45
N GLY A 349 -10.19 -13.88 -0.42
CA GLY A 349 -10.46 -13.53 0.97
C GLY A 349 -10.36 -12.02 1.22
N LEU A 350 -9.25 -11.38 0.81
CA LEU A 350 -9.06 -9.93 0.90
C LEU A 350 -10.14 -9.13 0.16
N VAL A 351 -10.56 -9.60 -1.02
CA VAL A 351 -11.63 -8.99 -1.81
C VAL A 351 -13.00 -9.10 -1.11
N CYS A 352 -13.30 -10.24 -0.50
CA CYS A 352 -14.53 -10.42 0.29
C CYS A 352 -14.51 -9.55 1.56
N ASP A 353 -13.38 -9.51 2.26
CA ASP A 353 -13.17 -8.74 3.50
C ASP A 353 -13.38 -7.24 3.26
N ALA A 354 -12.74 -6.69 2.22
CA ALA A 354 -12.91 -5.29 1.80
C ALA A 354 -14.35 -4.94 1.35
N LYS A 355 -15.13 -5.94 0.92
CA LYS A 355 -16.56 -5.80 0.59
C LYS A 355 -17.51 -5.99 1.79
N GLY A 356 -16.97 -6.25 2.98
CA GLY A 356 -17.76 -6.57 4.18
C GLY A 356 -18.36 -7.98 4.20
N GLU A 357 -17.94 -8.86 3.29
CA GLU A 357 -18.39 -10.26 3.20
C GLU A 357 -17.53 -11.16 4.12
N TYR A 358 -17.44 -10.81 5.42
CA TYR A 358 -16.45 -11.36 6.36
C TYR A 358 -16.51 -12.88 6.55
N GLU A 359 -17.71 -13.49 6.57
CA GLU A 359 -17.84 -14.95 6.64
C GLU A 359 -17.27 -15.65 5.41
N ALA A 360 -17.49 -15.10 4.20
CA ALA A 360 -16.92 -15.63 2.97
C ALA A 360 -15.39 -15.43 2.94
N ALA A 361 -14.91 -14.30 3.44
CA ALA A 361 -13.48 -14.05 3.60
C ALA A 361 -12.82 -15.12 4.50
N LEU A 362 -13.43 -15.43 5.65
CA LEU A 362 -12.96 -16.48 6.56
C LEU A 362 -12.92 -17.87 5.91
N GLU A 363 -13.92 -18.26 5.11
CA GLU A 363 -13.89 -19.52 4.36
C GLU A 363 -12.68 -19.59 3.42
N HIS A 364 -12.45 -18.54 2.65
CA HIS A 364 -11.31 -18.44 1.73
C HIS A 364 -9.96 -18.44 2.47
N TYR A 365 -9.80 -17.65 3.54
CA TYR A 365 -8.58 -17.61 4.33
C TYR A 365 -8.27 -18.93 5.03
N VAL A 366 -9.26 -19.62 5.61
CA VAL A 366 -9.04 -20.91 6.29
C VAL A 366 -8.61 -21.98 5.28
N LEU A 367 -9.22 -22.03 4.10
CA LEU A 367 -8.80 -22.95 3.03
C LEU A 367 -7.39 -22.64 2.52
N ALA A 368 -7.02 -21.36 2.39
CA ALA A 368 -5.66 -20.94 2.06
C ALA A 368 -4.65 -21.36 3.14
N SER A 369 -4.95 -21.09 4.42
CA SER A 369 -4.12 -21.42 5.58
C SER A 369 -3.84 -22.92 5.70
N ILE A 370 -4.87 -23.78 5.54
CA ILE A 370 -4.71 -25.24 5.54
C ILE A 370 -3.77 -25.70 4.41
N THR A 371 -3.92 -25.14 3.21
CA THR A 371 -3.12 -25.52 2.03
C THR A 371 -1.66 -25.05 2.18
N MET A 372 -1.43 -23.81 2.64
CA MET A 372 -0.08 -23.29 2.92
C MET A 372 0.62 -24.06 4.04
N SER A 373 -0.10 -24.45 5.10
CA SER A 373 0.45 -25.26 6.19
C SER A 373 0.85 -26.66 5.72
N ALA A 374 0.04 -27.29 4.85
CA ALA A 374 0.40 -28.57 4.23
C ALA A 374 1.64 -28.47 3.31
N ALA A 375 1.90 -27.29 2.73
CA ALA A 375 3.09 -26.98 1.94
C ALA A 375 4.30 -26.51 2.76
N GLY A 376 4.19 -26.45 4.10
CA GLY A 376 5.25 -25.99 5.00
C GLY A 376 5.58 -24.50 4.90
N GLN A 377 4.66 -23.67 4.38
CA GLN A 377 4.84 -22.23 4.26
C GLN A 377 4.40 -21.51 5.55
N ASP A 378 5.07 -21.78 6.66
CA ASP A 378 4.65 -21.29 7.99
C ASP A 378 4.54 -19.75 8.07
N SER A 379 5.39 -19.00 7.34
CA SER A 379 5.31 -17.54 7.30
C SER A 379 4.09 -17.02 6.53
N ASP A 380 3.66 -17.72 5.47
CA ASP A 380 2.41 -17.38 4.75
C ASP A 380 1.19 -17.74 5.60
N VAL A 381 1.24 -18.86 6.33
CA VAL A 381 0.20 -19.23 7.30
C VAL A 381 0.04 -18.14 8.36
N ALA A 382 1.15 -17.61 8.90
CA ALA A 382 1.11 -16.51 9.86
C ALA A 382 0.51 -15.22 9.27
N ALA A 383 0.85 -14.88 8.02
CA ALA A 383 0.24 -13.73 7.34
C ALA A 383 -1.27 -13.92 7.12
N ILE A 384 -1.71 -15.13 6.76
CA ILE A 384 -3.13 -15.45 6.61
C ILE A 384 -3.85 -15.44 7.98
N ASP A 385 -3.20 -15.90 9.06
CA ASP A 385 -3.76 -15.82 10.41
C ASP A 385 -4.01 -14.37 10.86
N VAL A 386 -3.23 -13.38 10.39
CA VAL A 386 -3.52 -11.95 10.63
C VAL A 386 -4.82 -11.56 9.93
N CYS A 387 -5.00 -11.90 8.65
CA CYS A 387 -6.23 -11.60 7.91
C CYS A 387 -7.46 -12.32 8.51
N ILE A 388 -7.29 -13.53 9.05
CA ILE A 388 -8.33 -14.23 9.82
C ILE A 388 -8.68 -13.45 11.10
N GLY A 389 -7.67 -12.91 11.79
CA GLY A 389 -7.85 -12.05 12.95
C GLY A 389 -8.62 -10.76 12.62
N ASP A 390 -8.28 -10.11 11.50
CA ASP A 390 -8.95 -8.90 11.01
C ASP A 390 -10.44 -9.17 10.68
N ALA A 391 -10.74 -10.25 9.95
CA ALA A 391 -12.13 -10.64 9.66
C ALA A 391 -12.92 -10.99 10.94
N TYR A 392 -12.30 -11.65 11.93
CA TYR A 392 -12.93 -11.87 13.24
C TYR A 392 -13.13 -10.56 14.02
N LEU A 393 -12.20 -9.60 13.93
CA LEU A 393 -12.32 -8.30 14.57
C LEU A 393 -13.49 -7.50 13.97
N SER A 394 -13.66 -7.52 12.66
CA SER A 394 -14.80 -6.91 11.95
C SER A 394 -16.14 -7.54 12.32
N LEU A 395 -16.16 -8.85 12.58
CA LEU A 395 -17.32 -9.57 13.13
C LEU A 395 -17.52 -9.39 14.66
N ALA A 396 -16.72 -8.54 15.33
CA ALA A 396 -16.69 -8.38 16.78
C ALA A 396 -16.47 -9.67 17.58
N ARG A 397 -15.86 -10.69 16.96
CA ARG A 397 -15.47 -11.99 17.53
C ARG A 397 -14.08 -11.89 18.17
N TYR A 398 -14.01 -11.06 19.22
CA TYR A 398 -12.73 -10.61 19.80
C TYR A 398 -11.85 -11.72 20.35
N ASP A 399 -12.43 -12.78 20.93
CA ASP A 399 -11.63 -13.88 21.51
C ASP A 399 -10.96 -14.72 20.40
N GLU A 400 -11.67 -15.00 19.30
CA GLU A 400 -11.10 -15.66 18.12
C GLU A 400 -10.06 -14.78 17.40
N ALA A 401 -10.30 -13.47 17.30
CA ALA A 401 -9.34 -12.52 16.74
C ALA A 401 -8.04 -12.47 17.57
N VAL A 402 -8.13 -12.38 18.91
CA VAL A 402 -6.95 -12.46 19.80
C VAL A 402 -6.20 -13.77 19.61
N PHE A 403 -6.90 -14.90 19.48
CA PHE A 403 -6.25 -16.20 19.23
C PHE A 403 -5.51 -16.23 17.89
N ALA A 404 -6.12 -15.74 16.82
CA ALA A 404 -5.52 -15.69 15.48
C ALA A 404 -4.27 -14.80 15.46
N TYR A 405 -4.33 -13.58 16.00
CA TYR A 405 -3.16 -12.71 16.12
C TYR A 405 -2.07 -13.30 17.02
N GLN A 406 -2.40 -13.97 18.12
CA GLN A 406 -1.39 -14.64 18.96
C GLN A 406 -0.71 -15.81 18.22
N LYS A 407 -1.44 -16.55 17.37
CA LYS A 407 -0.88 -17.60 16.52
C LYS A 407 0.13 -17.01 15.53
N ALA A 408 -0.25 -15.95 14.80
CA ALA A 408 0.63 -15.22 13.89
C ALA A 408 1.88 -14.66 14.61
N LEU A 409 1.68 -14.00 15.75
CA LEU A 409 2.75 -13.42 16.57
C LEU A 409 3.79 -14.48 16.99
N ASN A 410 3.35 -15.65 17.43
CA ASN A 410 4.25 -16.72 17.84
C ASN A 410 5.08 -17.26 16.67
N VAL A 411 4.48 -17.39 15.48
CA VAL A 411 5.21 -17.84 14.28
C VAL A 411 6.21 -16.78 13.83
N PHE A 412 5.82 -15.51 13.65
CA PHE A 412 6.75 -14.46 13.22
C PHE A 412 7.91 -14.24 14.20
N ASN A 413 7.67 -14.31 15.52
CA ASN A 413 8.77 -14.28 16.50
C ASN A 413 9.74 -15.46 16.35
N ALA A 414 9.24 -16.65 15.98
CA ALA A 414 10.06 -17.85 15.83
C ALA A 414 10.81 -17.91 14.49
N THR A 415 10.22 -17.41 13.40
CA THR A 415 10.79 -17.46 12.05
C THR A 415 11.65 -16.26 11.71
N LYS A 416 11.23 -15.04 12.08
CA LYS A 416 11.88 -13.77 11.71
C LYS A 416 12.55 -13.03 12.87
N GLY A 417 12.20 -13.38 14.11
CA GLY A 417 12.74 -12.76 15.33
C GLY A 417 11.90 -11.61 15.89
N ASP A 418 12.19 -11.22 17.13
CA ASP A 418 11.38 -10.32 17.95
C ASP A 418 11.46 -8.83 17.57
N ASN A 419 12.48 -8.43 16.81
CA ASN A 419 12.63 -7.08 16.28
C ASN A 419 12.28 -6.97 14.78
N HIS A 420 11.53 -7.94 14.23
CA HIS A 420 11.04 -7.89 12.85
C HIS A 420 9.79 -7.01 12.72
N PRO A 421 9.65 -6.20 11.66
CA PRO A 421 8.43 -5.41 11.42
C PRO A 421 7.11 -6.22 11.45
N SER A 422 7.06 -7.50 11.05
CA SER A 422 5.88 -8.40 11.19
C SER A 422 5.42 -8.54 12.63
N VAL A 423 6.37 -8.60 13.57
CA VAL A 423 6.07 -8.69 14.99
C VAL A 423 5.49 -7.36 15.46
N ALA A 424 5.96 -6.25 14.92
CA ALA A 424 5.40 -4.92 15.15
C ALA A 424 3.98 -4.78 14.57
N SER A 425 3.73 -5.21 13.33
CA SER A 425 2.40 -5.11 12.69
C SER A 425 1.36 -5.95 13.43
N VAL A 426 1.69 -7.17 13.88
CA VAL A 426 0.79 -7.95 14.74
C VAL A 426 0.57 -7.29 16.12
N PHE A 427 1.56 -6.59 16.68
CA PHE A 427 1.33 -5.74 17.85
C PHE A 427 0.40 -4.55 17.54
N VAL A 428 0.44 -3.95 16.35
CA VAL A 428 -0.52 -2.91 15.95
C VAL A 428 -1.94 -3.47 15.86
N ARG A 429 -2.14 -4.64 15.23
CA ARG A 429 -3.45 -5.29 15.12
C ARG A 429 -4.04 -5.67 16.48
N LEU A 430 -3.21 -6.19 17.39
CA LEU A 430 -3.58 -6.38 18.80
C LEU A 430 -3.93 -5.06 19.49
N ALA A 431 -3.19 -3.98 19.24
CA ALA A 431 -3.48 -2.67 19.80
C ALA A 431 -4.83 -2.12 19.30
N GLU A 432 -5.14 -2.25 18.01
CA GLU A 432 -6.44 -1.85 17.44
C GLU A 432 -7.59 -2.66 18.06
N LEU A 433 -7.44 -3.98 18.18
CA LEU A 433 -8.43 -4.84 18.83
C LEU A 433 -8.72 -4.38 20.26
N TYR A 434 -7.68 -4.19 21.09
CA TYR A 434 -7.87 -3.72 22.46
C TYR A 434 -8.45 -2.30 22.52
N ASN A 435 -8.19 -1.46 21.52
CA ASN A 435 -8.79 -0.15 21.41
C ASN A 435 -10.30 -0.22 21.10
N LYS A 436 -10.73 -1.06 20.14
CA LYS A 436 -12.15 -1.32 19.85
C LYS A 436 -12.90 -1.91 21.06
N MET A 437 -12.23 -2.68 21.92
CA MET A 437 -12.77 -3.14 23.21
C MET A 437 -12.84 -2.05 24.31
N GLY A 438 -12.37 -0.83 24.07
CA GLY A 438 -12.23 0.22 25.09
C GLY A 438 -11.11 -0.03 26.14
N LYS A 439 -10.25 -1.04 25.90
CA LYS A 439 -9.14 -1.44 26.78
C LYS A 439 -7.88 -0.63 26.42
N PHE A 440 -7.98 0.69 26.61
CA PHE A 440 -6.95 1.64 26.17
C PHE A 440 -5.57 1.44 26.83
N ARG A 441 -5.50 0.85 28.03
CA ARG A 441 -4.21 0.57 28.71
C ARG A 441 -3.45 -0.54 27.98
N GLU A 442 -4.14 -1.62 27.69
CA GLU A 442 -3.65 -2.77 26.95
C GLU A 442 -3.24 -2.34 25.54
N SER A 443 -4.13 -1.61 24.84
CA SER A 443 -3.85 -1.07 23.51
C SER A 443 -2.56 -0.22 23.47
N LYS A 444 -2.41 0.77 24.38
CA LYS A 444 -1.18 1.57 24.48
C LYS A 444 0.06 0.75 24.82
N SER A 445 -0.08 -0.35 25.55
CA SER A 445 1.04 -1.27 25.81
C SER A 445 1.49 -1.97 24.52
N TYR A 446 0.56 -2.36 23.66
CA TYR A 446 0.85 -2.97 22.36
C TYR A 446 1.40 -1.94 21.36
N CYS A 447 0.84 -0.73 21.27
CA CYS A 447 1.45 0.39 20.54
C CYS A 447 2.90 0.63 21.00
N GLY A 448 3.15 0.62 22.31
CA GLY A 448 4.50 0.78 22.88
C GLY A 448 5.48 -0.34 22.53
N ASN A 449 4.99 -1.55 22.21
CA ASN A 449 5.82 -2.64 21.71
C ASN A 449 6.13 -2.46 20.22
N ALA A 450 5.12 -2.18 19.38
CA ALA A 450 5.30 -1.90 17.96
C ALA A 450 6.27 -0.72 17.73
N LEU A 451 6.08 0.39 18.45
CA LEU A 451 6.93 1.58 18.35
C LEU A 451 8.40 1.33 18.73
N ARG A 452 8.70 0.38 19.64
CA ARG A 452 10.09 0.03 19.97
C ARG A 452 10.83 -0.57 18.78
N ILE A 453 10.13 -1.35 17.96
CA ILE A 453 10.66 -1.97 16.75
C ILE A 453 10.79 -0.90 15.65
N TYR A 454 9.72 -0.14 15.38
CA TYR A 454 9.74 0.93 14.36
C TYR A 454 10.73 2.07 14.65
N GLU A 455 11.02 2.38 15.93
CA GLU A 455 12.05 3.36 16.30
C GLU A 455 13.49 2.81 16.20
N LYS A 456 13.67 1.49 16.15
CA LYS A 456 14.97 0.80 16.09
C LYS A 456 14.91 -0.40 15.14
N PRO A 457 14.62 -0.17 13.85
CA PRO A 457 14.50 -1.22 12.86
C PRO A 457 15.81 -1.97 12.66
N MET A 458 15.75 -3.20 12.17
CA MET A 458 16.94 -3.95 11.80
C MET A 458 17.57 -3.38 10.51
N PRO A 459 18.90 -3.51 10.31
CA PRO A 459 19.52 -3.12 9.05
C PRO A 459 18.86 -3.87 7.88
N GLY A 460 18.41 -3.14 6.85
CA GLY A 460 17.71 -3.71 5.70
C GLY A 460 16.18 -3.76 5.83
N SER A 461 15.60 -3.39 6.98
CA SER A 461 14.14 -3.25 7.10
C SER A 461 13.59 -2.19 6.10
N PRO A 462 12.41 -2.43 5.50
CA PRO A 462 11.79 -1.49 4.57
C PRO A 462 11.36 -0.19 5.25
N ASN A 463 11.72 0.95 4.67
CA ASN A 463 11.25 2.25 5.14
C ASN A 463 9.71 2.35 5.02
N ASP A 464 9.14 1.79 3.95
CA ASP A 464 7.73 1.78 3.62
C ASP A 464 6.88 1.21 4.76
N GLU A 465 7.22 0.01 5.23
CA GLU A 465 6.52 -0.68 6.31
C GLU A 465 6.69 0.02 7.67
N ILE A 466 7.90 0.54 7.96
CA ILE A 466 8.15 1.32 9.18
C ILE A 466 7.34 2.61 9.17
N GLY A 467 7.27 3.28 8.02
CA GLY A 467 6.48 4.50 7.82
C GLY A 467 4.99 4.23 7.99
N ASN A 468 4.47 3.19 7.35
CA ASN A 468 3.08 2.74 7.48
C ASN A 468 2.75 2.34 8.92
N GLY A 469 3.63 1.60 9.60
CA GLY A 469 3.48 1.25 11.01
C GLY A 469 3.38 2.48 11.94
N PHE A 470 4.08 3.58 11.63
CA PHE A 470 3.87 4.84 12.34
C PHE A 470 2.51 5.49 12.04
N ILE A 471 1.94 5.32 10.83
CA ILE A 471 0.59 5.79 10.48
C ILE A 471 -0.47 4.98 11.22
N GLU A 472 -0.41 3.64 11.18
CA GLU A 472 -1.40 2.78 11.85
C GLU A 472 -1.42 3.02 13.37
N VAL A 473 -0.25 3.15 13.99
CA VAL A 473 -0.19 3.51 15.42
C VAL A 473 -0.70 4.93 15.67
N ALA A 474 -0.51 5.89 14.74
CA ALA A 474 -1.09 7.22 14.85
C ALA A 474 -2.63 7.17 14.84
N ALA A 475 -3.24 6.42 13.91
CA ALA A 475 -4.68 6.19 13.83
C ALA A 475 -5.25 5.64 15.15
N ILE A 476 -4.55 4.70 15.79
CA ILE A 476 -4.94 4.18 17.12
C ILE A 476 -4.92 5.31 18.16
N TYR A 477 -3.88 6.14 18.22
CA TYR A 477 -3.85 7.31 19.12
C TYR A 477 -4.93 8.36 18.79
N GLU A 478 -5.31 8.54 17.52
CA GLU A 478 -6.41 9.45 17.12
C GLU A 478 -7.77 8.98 17.63
N SER A 479 -8.04 7.68 17.55
CA SER A 479 -9.26 7.08 18.08
C SER A 479 -9.33 7.14 19.63
N MET A 480 -8.19 7.21 20.31
CA MET A 480 -8.09 7.52 21.74
C MET A 480 -8.22 9.03 22.06
N ASN A 481 -8.43 9.87 21.05
CA ASN A 481 -8.44 11.34 21.13
C ASN A 481 -7.10 11.96 21.59
N GLU A 482 -5.97 11.31 21.29
CA GLU A 482 -4.61 11.79 21.62
C GLU A 482 -3.92 12.40 20.38
N ALA A 483 -4.57 13.38 19.75
CA ALA A 483 -4.11 14.03 18.50
C ALA A 483 -2.64 14.49 18.53
N GLY A 484 -2.16 15.01 19.67
CA GLY A 484 -0.76 15.40 19.84
C GLY A 484 0.24 14.24 19.81
N ALA A 485 -0.15 13.03 20.23
CA ALA A 485 0.67 11.83 20.09
C ALA A 485 0.68 11.37 18.62
N ALA A 486 -0.49 11.32 17.98
CA ALA A 486 -0.65 10.96 16.58
C ALA A 486 0.17 11.86 15.63
N ILE A 487 0.07 13.19 15.75
CA ILE A 487 0.87 14.15 14.96
C ILE A 487 2.38 13.90 15.09
N ASN A 488 2.87 13.49 16.26
CA ASN A 488 4.28 13.18 16.47
C ASN A 488 4.71 11.87 15.78
N LEU A 489 3.79 10.92 15.61
CA LEU A 489 4.01 9.67 14.87
C LEU A 489 3.91 9.89 13.36
N LEU A 490 2.94 10.68 12.88
CA LEU A 490 2.86 11.10 11.47
C LEU A 490 4.12 11.87 11.04
N LYS A 491 4.67 12.73 11.91
CA LYS A 491 5.99 13.37 11.72
C LYS A 491 7.18 12.39 11.78
N LYS A 492 7.03 11.18 12.31
CA LYS A 492 8.03 10.09 12.14
C LYS A 492 7.85 9.43 10.78
N ALA A 493 6.63 9.06 10.39
CA ALA A 493 6.32 8.48 9.08
C ALA A 493 6.88 9.34 7.93
N LEU A 494 6.59 10.65 7.91
CA LEU A 494 7.12 11.58 6.90
C LEU A 494 8.67 11.64 6.84
N ARG A 495 9.36 11.44 7.98
CA ARG A 495 10.83 11.40 8.01
C ARG A 495 11.41 10.08 7.52
N VAL A 496 10.65 8.99 7.62
CA VAL A 496 11.04 7.67 7.10
C VAL A 496 10.84 7.60 5.58
N PHE A 497 9.69 8.09 5.08
CA PHE A 497 9.41 8.19 3.64
C PHE A 497 10.33 9.20 2.92
N GLY A 498 10.65 10.32 3.57
CA GLY A 498 11.62 11.29 3.08
C GLY A 498 11.20 11.99 1.78
N LYS A 499 11.83 11.63 0.66
CA LYS A 499 11.56 12.17 -0.70
C LYS A 499 11.37 11.07 -1.76
N ALA A 500 11.03 9.85 -1.36
CA ALA A 500 10.80 8.76 -2.30
C ALA A 500 9.62 9.07 -3.24
N GLN A 501 9.82 8.94 -4.56
CA GLN A 501 8.80 9.31 -5.55
C GLN A 501 7.58 8.39 -5.51
N GLY A 502 7.77 7.08 -5.33
CA GLY A 502 6.66 6.10 -5.25
C GLY A 502 5.75 6.23 -4.03
N GLN A 503 6.08 7.11 -3.08
CA GLN A 503 5.32 7.33 -1.84
C GLN A 503 4.57 8.67 -1.81
N LEU A 504 4.58 9.45 -2.91
CA LEU A 504 3.99 10.79 -2.93
C LEU A 504 2.50 10.81 -2.54
N GLY A 505 1.73 9.78 -2.94
CA GLY A 505 0.34 9.60 -2.52
C GLY A 505 0.18 9.41 -1.01
N THR A 506 0.93 8.46 -0.43
CA THR A 506 0.92 8.17 1.02
C THR A 506 1.39 9.38 1.83
N ILE A 507 2.45 10.05 1.38
CA ILE A 507 2.96 11.29 1.99
C ILE A 507 1.88 12.38 2.02
N ALA A 508 1.15 12.56 0.91
CA ALA A 508 0.07 13.53 0.84
C ALA A 508 -1.13 13.15 1.73
N GLY A 509 -1.45 11.86 1.83
CA GLY A 509 -2.47 11.34 2.75
C GLY A 509 -2.11 11.62 4.23
N VAL A 510 -0.85 11.40 4.61
CA VAL A 510 -0.34 11.72 5.95
C VAL A 510 -0.39 13.22 6.24
N GLU A 511 -0.04 14.07 5.27
CA GLU A 511 -0.15 15.53 5.43
C GLU A 511 -1.61 15.99 5.52
N ALA A 512 -2.53 15.42 4.74
CA ALA A 512 -3.95 15.70 4.87
C ALA A 512 -4.51 15.26 6.24
N GLN A 513 -4.13 14.08 6.74
CA GLN A 513 -4.49 13.62 8.09
C GLN A 513 -3.97 14.60 9.17
N MET A 514 -2.71 15.05 9.05
CA MET A 514 -2.17 16.08 9.93
C MET A 514 -2.96 17.39 9.84
N GLY A 515 -3.36 17.81 8.63
CA GLY A 515 -4.24 18.96 8.39
C GLY A 515 -5.55 18.87 9.17
N VAL A 516 -6.23 17.71 9.13
CA VAL A 516 -7.45 17.44 9.90
C VAL A 516 -7.19 17.54 11.41
N LEU A 517 -6.11 16.93 11.92
CA LEU A 517 -5.80 16.99 13.35
C LEU A 517 -5.47 18.41 13.83
N TYR A 518 -4.79 19.21 13.02
CA TYR A 518 -4.54 20.62 13.31
C TYR A 518 -5.83 21.46 13.28
N TYR A 519 -6.77 21.17 12.37
CA TYR A 519 -8.11 21.78 12.34
C TYR A 519 -8.86 21.52 13.65
N MET A 520 -8.92 20.26 14.09
CA MET A 520 -9.57 19.87 15.35
C MET A 520 -8.97 20.55 16.58
N MET A 521 -7.65 20.76 16.61
CA MET A 521 -6.96 21.49 17.66
C MET A 521 -7.14 23.02 17.56
N ARG A 522 -7.91 23.51 16.58
CA ARG A 522 -8.15 24.92 16.25
C ARG A 522 -6.89 25.68 15.84
N SER A 523 -5.87 24.99 15.33
CA SER A 523 -4.71 25.61 14.68
C SER A 523 -4.94 25.66 13.17
N TYR A 524 -5.85 26.54 12.75
CA TYR A 524 -6.31 26.59 11.36
C TYR A 524 -5.22 27.01 10.37
N SER A 525 -4.23 27.81 10.81
CA SER A 525 -3.06 28.13 9.97
C SER A 525 -2.18 26.91 9.71
N ASP A 526 -1.84 26.12 10.73
CA ASP A 526 -1.10 24.87 10.54
C ASP A 526 -1.90 23.92 9.64
N SER A 527 -3.21 23.81 9.88
CA SER A 527 -4.13 22.97 9.12
C SER A 527 -4.11 23.29 7.62
N TYR A 528 -4.27 24.56 7.28
CA TYR A 528 -4.16 25.07 5.91
C TYR A 528 -2.79 24.77 5.29
N ASP A 529 -1.69 25.02 6.01
CA ASP A 529 -0.33 24.76 5.49
C ASP A 529 -0.13 23.27 5.14
N TYR A 530 -0.59 22.34 5.99
CA TYR A 530 -0.51 20.90 5.69
C TYR A 530 -1.43 20.49 4.54
N PHE A 531 -2.67 20.99 4.46
CA PHE A 531 -3.56 20.71 3.33
C PHE A 531 -3.01 21.26 2.01
N LYS A 532 -2.43 22.47 2.02
CA LYS A 532 -1.83 23.10 0.83
C LYS A 532 -0.68 22.26 0.27
N VAL A 533 0.18 21.70 1.13
CA VAL A 533 1.25 20.78 0.70
C VAL A 533 0.66 19.45 0.20
N ALA A 534 -0.33 18.87 0.90
CA ALA A 534 -0.99 17.64 0.46
C ALA A 534 -1.64 17.79 -0.94
N VAL A 535 -2.44 18.84 -1.15
CA VAL A 535 -3.06 19.19 -2.45
C VAL A 535 -1.99 19.35 -3.53
N SER A 536 -0.89 20.04 -3.23
CA SER A 536 0.20 20.25 -4.20
C SER A 536 0.84 18.93 -4.69
N LYS A 537 0.90 17.91 -3.83
CA LYS A 537 1.42 16.57 -4.18
C LYS A 537 0.38 15.73 -4.89
N LEU A 538 -0.87 15.76 -4.43
CA LEU A 538 -1.96 15.05 -5.10
C LEU A 538 -2.12 15.55 -6.54
N ARG A 539 -1.97 16.86 -6.82
CA ARG A 539 -1.96 17.40 -8.19
C ARG A 539 -0.83 16.86 -9.10
N VAL A 540 0.23 16.29 -8.53
CA VAL A 540 1.35 15.67 -9.29
C VAL A 540 1.15 14.17 -9.48
N VAL A 541 0.50 13.49 -8.53
CA VAL A 541 0.24 12.03 -8.58
C VAL A 541 -1.04 11.68 -9.34
N ALA A 542 -2.06 12.54 -9.24
CA ALA A 542 -3.39 12.28 -9.76
C ALA A 542 -3.48 12.56 -11.28
N GLU A 543 -3.21 11.54 -12.10
CA GLU A 543 -3.56 11.55 -13.53
C GLU A 543 -5.10 11.69 -13.70
N LYS A 544 -5.87 11.08 -12.78
CA LYS A 544 -7.31 11.30 -12.57
C LYS A 544 -7.56 11.86 -11.16
N LYS A 545 -8.35 12.92 -11.06
CA LYS A 545 -8.74 13.52 -9.76
C LYS A 545 -9.68 12.59 -9.00
N SER A 546 -9.14 11.83 -8.04
CA SER A 546 -9.92 10.89 -7.23
C SER A 546 -10.81 11.60 -6.20
N ALA A 547 -11.80 10.88 -5.65
CA ALA A 547 -12.66 11.44 -4.61
C ALA A 547 -11.89 11.85 -3.34
N LEU A 548 -10.78 11.18 -3.02
CA LEU A 548 -9.87 11.60 -1.93
C LEU A 548 -9.35 13.02 -2.18
N PHE A 549 -8.96 13.36 -3.42
CA PHE A 549 -8.51 14.70 -3.78
C PHE A 549 -9.61 15.75 -3.62
N GLY A 550 -10.84 15.44 -4.05
CA GLY A 550 -12.01 16.32 -3.82
C GLY A 550 -12.30 16.54 -2.33
N ASN A 551 -12.22 15.48 -1.52
CA ASN A 551 -12.38 15.57 -0.07
C ASN A 551 -11.28 16.41 0.61
N VAL A 552 -10.01 16.25 0.21
CA VAL A 552 -8.90 17.05 0.73
C VAL A 552 -9.04 18.53 0.35
N LEU A 553 -9.47 18.84 -0.87
CA LEU A 553 -9.81 20.21 -1.28
C LEU A 553 -10.94 20.82 -0.45
N ASN A 554 -12.01 20.06 -0.17
CA ASN A 554 -13.09 20.54 0.69
C ASN A 554 -12.60 20.80 2.14
N GLN A 555 -11.74 19.95 2.69
CA GLN A 555 -11.15 20.20 4.01
C GLN A 555 -10.19 21.41 4.01
N MET A 556 -9.43 21.63 2.92
CA MET A 556 -8.63 22.83 2.72
C MET A 556 -9.51 24.09 2.67
N GLY A 557 -10.62 24.06 1.93
CA GLY A 557 -11.58 25.17 1.87
C GLY A 557 -12.17 25.51 3.23
N LEU A 558 -12.52 24.51 4.05
CA LEU A 558 -12.96 24.72 5.43
C LEU A 558 -11.88 25.38 6.30
N ALA A 559 -10.61 24.98 6.15
CA ALA A 559 -9.50 25.65 6.81
C ALA A 559 -9.34 27.10 6.33
N CYS A 560 -9.45 27.38 5.03
CA CYS A 560 -9.43 28.72 4.44
C CYS A 560 -10.51 29.64 5.04
N VAL A 561 -11.75 29.17 5.19
CA VAL A 561 -12.85 29.93 5.83
C VAL A 561 -12.50 30.32 7.27
N GLN A 562 -11.88 29.43 8.04
CA GLN A 562 -11.49 29.72 9.43
C GLN A 562 -10.32 30.71 9.56
N ILE A 563 -9.58 30.98 8.47
CA ILE A 563 -8.49 31.98 8.41
C ILE A 563 -8.82 33.18 7.51
N ASP A 564 -10.09 33.36 7.15
CA ASP A 564 -10.61 34.49 6.36
C ASP A 564 -10.03 34.60 4.93
N LEU A 565 -9.61 33.47 4.34
CA LEU A 565 -9.20 33.38 2.93
C LEU A 565 -10.37 32.94 2.04
N LEU A 566 -11.42 33.78 1.97
CA LEU A 566 -12.68 33.41 1.32
C LEU A 566 -12.56 33.15 -0.19
N ASP A 567 -11.70 33.90 -0.91
CA ASP A 567 -11.45 33.66 -2.34
C ASP A 567 -10.83 32.25 -2.58
N GLU A 568 -9.77 31.90 -1.83
CA GLU A 568 -9.13 30.57 -1.94
C GLU A 568 -10.04 29.45 -1.43
N ALA A 569 -10.94 29.74 -0.47
CA ALA A 569 -11.98 28.80 -0.04
C ALA A 569 -12.97 28.50 -1.18
N ALA A 570 -13.46 29.53 -1.89
CA ALA A 570 -14.36 29.38 -3.02
C ALA A 570 -13.71 28.55 -4.14
N GLU A 571 -12.46 28.86 -4.54
CA GLU A 571 -11.70 28.06 -5.51
C GLU A 571 -11.58 26.58 -5.09
N CYS A 572 -11.28 26.32 -3.81
CA CYS A 572 -11.18 24.95 -3.29
C CYS A 572 -12.53 24.21 -3.35
N PHE A 573 -13.64 24.86 -3.00
CA PHE A 573 -14.96 24.23 -3.03
C PHE A 573 -15.50 24.05 -4.45
N GLU A 574 -15.26 24.99 -5.37
CA GLU A 574 -15.58 24.84 -6.80
C GLU A 574 -14.84 23.64 -7.41
N GLU A 575 -13.54 23.50 -7.15
CA GLU A 575 -12.77 22.36 -7.64
C GLU A 575 -13.20 21.04 -6.95
N ALA A 576 -13.41 21.05 -5.64
CA ALA A 576 -13.91 19.88 -4.90
C ALA A 576 -15.26 19.41 -5.43
N LYS A 577 -16.18 20.32 -5.72
CA LYS A 577 -17.49 20.03 -6.33
C LYS A 577 -17.30 19.28 -7.64
N GLY A 578 -16.55 19.86 -8.59
CA GLY A 578 -16.36 19.25 -9.91
C GLY A 578 -15.69 17.87 -9.87
N VAL A 579 -14.88 17.60 -8.84
CA VAL A 579 -14.31 16.25 -8.61
C VAL A 579 -15.35 15.29 -8.05
N LEU A 580 -16.05 15.65 -6.97
CA LEU A 580 -17.01 14.75 -6.31
C LEU A 580 -18.28 14.52 -7.14
N GLU A 581 -18.66 15.45 -8.01
CA GLU A 581 -19.72 15.24 -9.02
C GLU A 581 -19.38 14.13 -10.01
N VAL A 582 -18.11 14.01 -10.42
CA VAL A 582 -17.66 12.96 -11.34
C VAL A 582 -17.53 11.62 -10.62
N GLU A 583 -16.96 11.62 -9.41
CA GLU A 583 -16.61 10.38 -8.70
C GLU A 583 -17.79 9.76 -7.92
N TYR A 584 -18.64 10.58 -7.30
CA TYR A 584 -19.80 10.13 -6.51
C TYR A 584 -21.16 10.52 -7.08
N GLY A 585 -21.18 11.39 -8.09
CA GLY A 585 -22.41 11.99 -8.61
C GLY A 585 -22.88 13.21 -7.82
N PRO A 586 -23.74 14.05 -8.41
CA PRO A 586 -24.23 15.29 -7.79
C PRO A 586 -25.15 15.08 -6.58
N HIS A 587 -25.65 13.85 -6.38
CA HIS A 587 -26.59 13.51 -5.29
C HIS A 587 -25.90 12.99 -4.02
N HIS A 588 -24.60 12.73 -4.06
CA HIS A 588 -23.92 12.11 -2.92
C HIS A 588 -23.86 13.08 -1.73
N PRO A 589 -24.03 12.62 -0.47
CA PRO A 589 -23.98 13.50 0.71
C PRO A 589 -22.72 14.34 0.80
N ASP A 590 -21.56 13.80 0.42
CA ASP A 590 -20.30 14.57 0.37
C ASP A 590 -20.33 15.68 -0.67
N THR A 591 -20.79 15.39 -1.90
CA THR A 591 -20.92 16.39 -2.98
C THR A 591 -21.86 17.52 -2.57
N LEU A 592 -23.02 17.18 -1.99
CA LEU A 592 -23.98 18.15 -1.45
C LEU A 592 -23.41 18.94 -0.26
N GLY A 593 -22.53 18.33 0.54
CA GLY A 593 -21.77 19.03 1.59
C GLY A 593 -20.86 20.12 1.03
N VAL A 594 -20.13 19.84 -0.06
CA VAL A 594 -19.30 20.84 -0.75
C VAL A 594 -20.14 21.99 -1.29
N TYR A 595 -21.29 21.70 -1.91
CA TYR A 595 -22.21 22.74 -2.36
C TYR A 595 -22.67 23.66 -1.20
N SER A 596 -23.01 23.07 -0.05
CA SER A 596 -23.45 23.82 1.13
C SER A 596 -22.34 24.69 1.73
N ASN A 597 -21.08 24.24 1.63
CA ASN A 597 -19.89 25.02 1.99
C ASN A 597 -19.63 26.17 1.00
N LEU A 598 -19.73 25.90 -0.30
CA LEU A 598 -19.55 26.90 -1.37
C LEU A 598 -20.58 28.04 -1.25
N ALA A 599 -21.86 27.71 -1.07
CA ALA A 599 -22.91 28.72 -0.86
C ALA A 599 -22.64 29.59 0.39
N GLY A 600 -22.16 28.97 1.48
CA GLY A 600 -21.77 29.70 2.69
C GLY A 600 -20.59 30.64 2.48
N THR A 601 -19.64 30.24 1.63
CA THR A 601 -18.49 31.07 1.28
C THR A 601 -18.91 32.25 0.40
N TYR A 602 -19.76 32.02 -0.60
CA TYR A 602 -20.33 33.08 -1.43
C TYR A 602 -21.18 34.07 -0.62
N ASP A 603 -21.98 33.61 0.33
CA ASP A 603 -22.71 34.47 1.26
C ASP A 603 -21.76 35.38 2.06
N ALA A 604 -20.71 34.80 2.66
CA ALA A 604 -19.67 35.56 3.37
C ALA A 604 -18.91 36.56 2.48
N MET A 605 -18.79 36.28 1.17
CA MET A 605 -18.23 37.19 0.17
C MET A 605 -19.23 38.28 -0.31
N GLY A 606 -20.49 38.24 0.11
CA GLY A 606 -21.56 39.12 -0.37
C GLY A 606 -22.10 38.75 -1.77
N ARG A 607 -21.72 37.58 -2.30
CA ARG A 607 -22.20 37.00 -3.57
C ARG A 607 -23.53 36.28 -3.38
N TRP A 608 -24.54 37.00 -2.88
CA TRP A 608 -25.82 36.41 -2.47
C TRP A 608 -26.58 35.72 -3.62
N GLU A 609 -26.43 36.19 -4.85
CA GLU A 609 -27.09 35.57 -6.02
C GLU A 609 -26.58 34.15 -6.25
N ASP A 610 -25.25 33.96 -6.28
CA ASP A 610 -24.62 32.64 -6.44
C ASP A 610 -24.91 31.72 -5.24
N ALA A 611 -24.95 32.29 -4.02
CA ALA A 611 -25.28 31.54 -2.81
C ALA A 611 -26.73 31.02 -2.80
N ILE A 612 -27.68 31.87 -3.25
CA ILE A 612 -29.09 31.51 -3.38
C ILE A 612 -29.26 30.43 -4.46
N GLU A 613 -28.67 30.59 -5.64
CA GLU A 613 -28.77 29.60 -6.73
C GLU A 613 -28.31 28.20 -6.28
N ILE A 614 -27.17 28.13 -5.59
CA ILE A 614 -26.66 26.87 -5.06
C ILE A 614 -27.59 26.28 -4.00
N LEU A 615 -28.11 27.08 -3.07
CA LEU A 615 -28.99 26.57 -2.02
C LEU A 615 -30.37 26.16 -2.57
N GLU A 616 -30.90 26.83 -3.58
CA GLU A 616 -32.12 26.39 -4.28
C GLU A 616 -31.91 25.03 -4.95
N TYR A 617 -30.76 24.83 -5.60
CA TYR A 617 -30.35 23.54 -6.14
C TYR A 617 -30.25 22.46 -5.03
N VAL A 618 -29.46 22.69 -3.98
CA VAL A 618 -29.28 21.71 -2.87
C VAL A 618 -30.61 21.35 -2.20
N VAL A 619 -31.47 22.33 -1.93
CA VAL A 619 -32.79 22.10 -1.34
C VAL A 619 -33.65 21.25 -2.28
N GLY A 620 -33.73 21.57 -3.57
CA GLY A 620 -34.50 20.79 -4.54
C GLY A 620 -34.02 19.34 -4.63
N MET A 621 -32.70 19.13 -4.75
CA MET A 621 -32.07 17.82 -4.84
C MET A 621 -32.29 16.97 -3.58
N ARG A 622 -32.21 17.57 -2.38
CA ARG A 622 -32.49 16.87 -1.12
C ARG A 622 -34.00 16.62 -0.91
N GLU A 623 -34.88 17.55 -1.32
CA GLU A 623 -36.34 17.34 -1.28
C GLU A 623 -36.78 16.15 -2.14
N GLU A 624 -36.22 15.98 -3.34
CA GLU A 624 -36.52 14.85 -4.23
C GLU A 624 -36.04 13.51 -3.63
N LYS A 625 -34.83 13.46 -3.09
CA LYS A 625 -34.20 12.23 -2.59
C LYS A 625 -34.65 11.79 -1.20
N LEU A 626 -34.77 12.73 -0.25
CA LEU A 626 -35.00 12.45 1.17
C LEU A 626 -36.44 12.77 1.62
N GLY A 627 -37.22 13.44 0.76
CA GLY A 627 -38.53 13.97 1.09
C GLY A 627 -38.45 15.24 1.95
N THR A 628 -39.58 15.96 2.03
CA THR A 628 -39.65 17.29 2.62
C THR A 628 -39.57 17.34 4.16
N ALA A 629 -39.35 16.20 4.83
CA ALA A 629 -39.39 16.04 6.29
C ALA A 629 -38.06 15.58 6.90
N SER A 630 -36.97 15.61 6.13
CA SER A 630 -35.62 15.40 6.65
C SER A 630 -35.09 16.66 7.35
N SER A 631 -34.38 16.50 8.47
CA SER A 631 -33.72 17.64 9.16
C SER A 631 -32.77 18.36 8.20
N ASP A 632 -31.98 17.60 7.44
CA ASP A 632 -31.02 18.09 6.45
C ASP A 632 -31.67 18.91 5.31
N VAL A 633 -32.98 18.78 5.12
CA VAL A 633 -33.76 19.56 4.15
C VAL A 633 -34.29 20.83 4.83
N ASP A 634 -34.76 20.74 6.07
CA ASP A 634 -35.27 21.87 6.83
C ASP A 634 -34.15 22.86 7.24
N ASP A 635 -32.94 22.37 7.48
CA ASP A 635 -31.76 23.20 7.75
C ASP A 635 -31.37 24.06 6.53
N GLU A 636 -31.23 23.46 5.35
CA GLU A 636 -30.90 24.21 4.12
C GLU A 636 -32.05 25.15 3.71
N LYS A 637 -33.31 24.75 3.91
CA LYS A 637 -34.47 25.64 3.71
C LYS A 637 -34.45 26.86 4.62
N ARG A 638 -34.07 26.70 5.89
CA ARG A 638 -33.92 27.83 6.83
C ARG A 638 -32.80 28.76 6.38
N ARG A 639 -31.68 28.20 5.94
CA ARG A 639 -30.54 28.98 5.42
C ARG A 639 -30.91 29.77 4.16
N LEU A 640 -31.56 29.12 3.19
CA LEU A 640 -32.08 29.75 1.98
C LEU A 640 -33.09 30.85 2.29
N ALA A 641 -34.02 30.62 3.24
CA ALA A 641 -35.01 31.62 3.63
C ALA A 641 -34.38 32.87 4.26
N GLN A 642 -33.33 32.70 5.07
CA GLN A 642 -32.56 33.81 5.64
C GLN A 642 -31.85 34.62 4.53
N LEU A 643 -31.13 33.93 3.64
CA LEU A 643 -30.45 34.55 2.49
C LEU A 643 -31.41 35.32 1.57
N LEU A 644 -32.59 34.75 1.28
CA LEU A 644 -33.63 35.41 0.50
C LEU A 644 -34.16 36.68 1.22
N GLN A 645 -34.39 36.60 2.53
CA GLN A 645 -34.83 37.74 3.33
C GLN A 645 -33.78 38.87 3.33
N ASP A 646 -32.50 38.54 3.52
CA ASP A 646 -31.41 39.52 3.56
C ASP A 646 -31.12 40.13 2.18
N ALA A 647 -31.30 39.36 1.10
CA ALA A 647 -31.27 39.85 -0.28
C ALA A 647 -32.54 40.62 -0.70
N GLY A 648 -33.56 40.71 0.16
CA GLY A 648 -34.83 41.38 -0.14
C GLY A 648 -35.68 40.68 -1.21
N ARG A 649 -35.52 39.37 -1.38
CA ARG A 649 -36.21 38.54 -2.37
C ARG A 649 -37.24 37.65 -1.68
N ASP A 650 -38.43 37.54 -2.26
CA ASP A 650 -39.44 36.59 -1.82
C ASP A 650 -39.31 35.28 -2.62
N ARG A 651 -39.61 34.11 -2.01
CA ARG A 651 -39.49 32.81 -2.72
C ARG A 651 -40.60 32.67 -3.78
N SER A 652 -40.33 33.24 -4.96
CA SER A 652 -41.16 33.14 -6.16
C SER A 652 -41.32 31.68 -6.55
N LYS A 653 -42.46 31.09 -6.18
CA LYS A 653 -42.77 29.67 -6.39
C LYS A 653 -43.07 29.30 -7.85
N LYS A 654 -42.49 30.02 -8.82
CA LYS A 654 -42.95 30.07 -10.21
C LYS A 654 -42.11 29.32 -11.24
N ASP A 655 -40.82 29.09 -10.98
CA ASP A 655 -39.91 28.65 -12.06
C ASP A 655 -39.48 27.16 -11.97
N LEU A 656 -39.98 26.38 -11.01
CA LEU A 656 -39.73 24.92 -10.91
C LEU A 656 -40.91 24.05 -10.44
N SER A 657 -42.16 24.55 -10.51
CA SER A 657 -43.32 23.72 -10.15
C SER A 657 -43.96 23.02 -11.36
N LEU A 658 -43.76 21.70 -11.45
CA LEU A 658 -44.72 20.73 -11.99
C LEU A 658 -45.08 20.74 -13.50
N GLU A 659 -44.35 21.42 -14.38
CA GLU A 659 -44.70 21.44 -15.81
C GLU A 659 -44.23 20.20 -16.64
N PHE A 660 -43.65 19.18 -15.98
CA PHE A 660 -43.20 17.92 -16.63
C PHE A 660 -43.79 16.63 -16.03
N LEU A 661 -44.89 16.72 -15.26
CA LEU A 661 -45.53 15.55 -14.63
C LEU A 661 -46.95 15.23 -15.15
N LEU A 662 -47.38 15.85 -16.26
CA LEU A 662 -48.69 15.61 -16.89
C LEU A 662 -48.70 15.52 -18.43
N ASP A 663 -47.54 15.43 -19.10
CA ASP A 663 -47.44 15.08 -20.53
C ASP A 663 -46.26 14.12 -20.77
N GLY A 664 -46.54 12.81 -20.89
CA GLY A 664 -45.53 11.76 -21.15
C GLY A 664 -45.87 10.40 -20.57
#